data_AF-A0A6P1MCU1-F1
#
_entry.id   AF-A0A6P1MCU1-F1
#
_cell.length_a   1.000
_cell.length_b   1.000
_cell.length_c   1.000
_cell.angle_alpha   90.00
_cell.angle_beta   90.00
_cell.angle_gamma   90.00
#
_symmetry.space_group_name_H-M   'P 1'
#
loop_
_entity.id
_entity.type
_entity.pdbx_description
1 polymer ?
#
loop_
_entity_poly.entity_id
_entity_poly.type
_entity_poly.pdbx_seq_one_letter_code
_entity_poly.pdbx_strand_id
1 'polypeptide(L)'
;MKKILIAGMIVVTAISFRCQADLLAEWHTSGLPGGFKLNSVWKPVVAARIDKNKSRIKLDETKLKTGYGRHASRMTFFSQNTGSLAINRYLQLQIAPVPGATMALDRLVLNVKSAVGDGAEKIAVRSSVDNFSKNLLATDLVRGEEKTIRLELAEFDGIESVVEFRIYFWRATKWGCGYLEDLTTGEGAVQIFGKVNSTTNDAVLLQSDVGVSQHSLIPWPKEISFGSGMLEVKSGTSICIQNNKIQPLAEVFQKELAHLFGLDLAIIRKVGSRGDVLLEIDPMLEETQYRIIINDQVVVKGGSYSALAFGTVTVGQLMEQEKAGGSVQLSKAVITDSPDCSYRGLMVDLARKWHPVDAVKQLVDLCRWYKINYLHLHFTDNQSWTLPSKIQPMVSTPARHYTFSELYELEHYASSRGVTIVPEIDVPGHSRALIQALPDYVAISHQPWSAISAGREEAYDLLDELIGEVCEIFSSTPYFHIGADEVKFEEWERDEFAMEYMKKNGIEDLHDLYHHFIVRMNEIVKSHGKQTIVWEGFKLGGRTDIPKDVIVMPFESYYEDPRQLAQEGYTIINTSWKPLYIVNKRRWSPEEIYQWNIYRWENWSSKSLAINGLEVSEKANVIGAQICAWEQSAEAEIPSIRKRLAALSERVWNIYPSKPVEDFLSRLDVLDHRFSLLNNQ
;
A
#
# COMPACT_ATOMS: atom_id res chain seq x y z
N MET A 1 -51.89 -21.99 24.57
CA MET A 1 -50.47 -21.69 24.24
C MET A 1 -50.25 -20.20 24.45
N LYS A 2 -49.54 -19.82 25.52
CA LYS A 2 -49.20 -18.42 25.81
C LYS A 2 -48.14 -17.96 24.80
N LYS A 3 -48.44 -16.96 23.96
CA LYS A 3 -47.44 -16.23 23.18
C LYS A 3 -46.50 -15.53 24.16
N ILE A 4 -45.28 -16.05 24.29
CA ILE A 4 -44.19 -15.31 24.92
C ILE A 4 -43.73 -14.29 23.88
N LEU A 5 -44.10 -13.01 24.06
CA LEU A 5 -43.44 -11.91 23.35
C LEU A 5 -41.99 -11.84 23.87
N ILE A 6 -41.02 -12.23 23.07
CA ILE A 6 -39.61 -11.91 23.29
C ILE A 6 -39.39 -10.56 22.61
N ALA A 7 -39.09 -9.52 23.39
CA ALA A 7 -38.81 -8.18 22.89
C ALA A 7 -37.56 -8.21 21.99
N GLY A 8 -37.72 -7.74 20.73
CA GLY A 8 -36.65 -7.73 19.72
C GLY A 8 -35.49 -6.80 20.08
N MET A 9 -34.27 -7.23 19.74
CA MET A 9 -33.02 -6.49 19.95
C MET A 9 -32.96 -5.25 19.05
N ILE A 10 -32.48 -4.13 19.60
CA ILE A 10 -32.10 -2.94 18.84
C ILE A 10 -30.61 -3.03 18.55
N VAL A 11 -30.19 -2.96 17.28
CA VAL A 11 -28.78 -2.83 16.89
C VAL A 11 -28.62 -1.49 16.20
N VAL A 12 -27.96 -0.54 16.87
CA VAL A 12 -27.56 0.75 16.27
C VAL A 12 -26.25 0.53 15.53
N THR A 13 -26.28 0.59 14.20
CA THR A 13 -25.14 0.24 13.34
C THR A 13 -24.06 1.33 13.29
N ALA A 14 -24.39 2.60 13.55
CA ALA A 14 -23.41 3.67 13.68
C ALA A 14 -23.98 4.85 14.47
N ILE A 15 -23.15 5.53 15.26
CA ILE A 15 -23.40 6.90 15.72
C ILE A 15 -22.22 7.73 15.22
N SER A 16 -22.44 8.54 14.18
CA SER A 16 -21.41 9.41 13.60
C SER A 16 -21.59 10.84 14.07
N PHE A 17 -20.55 11.44 14.64
CA PHE A 17 -20.55 12.86 15.02
C PHE A 17 -19.92 13.69 13.91
N ARG A 18 -20.70 14.56 13.26
CA ARG A 18 -20.19 15.60 12.36
C ARG A 18 -20.43 16.97 12.98
N CYS A 19 -19.40 17.82 12.93
CA CYS A 19 -19.51 19.26 13.12
C CYS A 19 -19.22 19.90 11.76
N GLN A 20 -20.24 20.47 11.11
CA GLN A 20 -20.06 21.10 9.81
C GLN A 20 -19.51 22.52 10.03
N ALA A 21 -18.34 22.79 9.47
CA ALA A 21 -17.83 24.14 9.27
C ALA A 21 -17.87 24.40 7.77
N ASP A 22 -18.92 25.04 7.28
CA ASP A 22 -18.97 25.44 5.88
C ASP A 22 -18.14 26.71 5.68
N LEU A 23 -17.24 26.66 4.68
CA LEU A 23 -16.38 27.72 4.12
C LEU A 23 -15.24 28.24 4.99
N LEU A 24 -14.00 27.87 4.65
CA LEU A 24 -12.78 28.67 4.84
C LEU A 24 -11.71 28.22 3.84
N ALA A 25 -11.95 28.52 2.56
CA ALA A 25 -10.87 28.88 1.67
C ALA A 25 -10.62 30.38 1.90
N GLU A 26 -9.34 30.77 1.98
CA GLU A 26 -8.85 32.11 2.30
C GLU A 26 -8.90 32.48 3.78
N TRP A 27 -7.74 32.44 4.44
CA TRP A 27 -7.11 33.60 5.11
C TRP A 27 -5.76 33.17 5.69
N HIS A 28 -4.68 33.73 5.13
CA HIS A 28 -3.31 33.56 5.58
C HIS A 28 -3.00 34.46 6.80
N THR A 29 -2.21 33.91 7.73
CA THR A 29 -1.20 34.57 8.59
C THR A 29 -1.49 35.95 9.21
N SER A 30 -1.80 35.99 10.50
CA SER A 30 -1.33 37.05 11.41
C SER A 30 -1.36 36.57 12.87
N GLY A 31 -0.28 36.86 13.62
CA GLY A 31 0.12 36.21 14.87
C GLY A 31 -0.87 36.22 16.05
N LEU A 32 -0.97 35.07 16.71
CA LEU A 32 -1.35 34.88 18.12
C LEU A 32 -0.54 33.68 18.68
N PRO A 33 -0.02 33.73 19.92
CA PRO A 33 0.73 32.61 20.50
C PRO A 33 -0.25 31.55 21.01
N GLY A 34 -0.25 30.38 20.35
CA GLY A 34 -1.15 29.26 20.65
C GLY A 34 -2.07 28.92 19.48
N GLY A 35 -1.50 28.49 18.35
CA GLY A 35 -2.26 28.11 17.16
C GLY A 35 -3.05 26.82 17.37
N PHE A 36 -4.39 26.92 17.34
CA PHE A 36 -5.30 25.79 17.26
C PHE A 36 -5.17 25.09 15.90
N LYS A 37 -4.68 23.86 15.86
CA LYS A 37 -4.82 22.97 14.70
C LYS A 37 -6.14 22.22 14.80
N LEU A 38 -7.06 22.47 13.87
CA LEU A 38 -8.21 21.59 13.63
C LEU A 38 -7.69 20.32 12.95
N ASN A 39 -7.63 19.20 13.69
CA ASN A 39 -7.50 17.88 13.08
C ASN A 39 -8.83 17.55 12.37
N SER A 40 -8.83 17.55 11.05
CA SER A 40 -10.01 17.24 10.22
C SER A 40 -10.21 15.74 9.96
N VAL A 41 -9.51 14.85 10.66
CA VAL A 41 -9.63 13.40 10.49
C VAL A 41 -10.51 12.82 11.60
N TRP A 42 -11.74 12.43 11.26
CA TRP A 42 -12.75 11.87 12.17
C TRP A 42 -12.94 10.38 11.93
N LYS A 43 -13.03 9.59 13.00
CA LYS A 43 -13.35 8.14 12.97
C LYS A 43 -14.83 7.93 13.34
N PRO A 44 -15.57 7.02 12.68
CA PRO A 44 -16.83 6.52 13.21
C PRO A 44 -16.57 5.83 14.56
N VAL A 45 -17.34 6.14 15.60
CA VAL A 45 -17.23 5.46 16.90
C VAL A 45 -18.56 4.77 17.18
N VAL A 46 -18.58 3.44 17.10
CA VAL A 46 -19.71 2.64 17.62
C VAL A 46 -19.56 2.56 19.13
N ALA A 47 -20.35 3.36 19.83
CA ALA A 47 -20.35 3.40 21.29
C ALA A 47 -21.78 3.26 21.78
N ALA A 48 -22.38 2.06 21.75
CA ALA A 48 -23.65 1.83 22.44
C ALA A 48 -23.66 0.49 23.21
N ARG A 49 -24.21 0.51 24.43
CA ARG A 49 -24.59 -0.67 25.24
C ARG A 49 -26.10 -0.74 25.34
N ILE A 50 -26.66 -1.94 25.20
CA ILE A 50 -28.10 -2.20 25.31
C ILE A 50 -28.39 -2.68 26.73
N ASP A 51 -29.29 -1.99 27.44
CA ASP A 51 -29.85 -2.52 28.70
C ASP A 51 -31.01 -3.46 28.34
N LYS A 52 -30.73 -4.77 28.42
CA LYS A 52 -31.64 -5.85 28.01
C LYS A 52 -32.97 -5.86 28.77
N ASN A 53 -33.07 -5.18 29.91
CA ASN A 53 -34.28 -5.21 30.74
C ASN A 53 -35.21 -4.01 30.54
N LYS A 54 -34.83 -3.00 29.74
CA LYS A 54 -35.55 -1.71 29.70
C LYS A 54 -35.83 -1.13 28.31
N SER A 55 -35.50 -1.83 27.22
CA SER A 55 -35.65 -1.33 25.84
C SER A 55 -34.89 0.00 25.62
N ARG A 56 -33.63 0.06 26.09
CA ARG A 56 -32.81 1.28 26.09
C ARG A 56 -31.52 1.06 25.31
N ILE A 57 -31.14 2.06 24.52
CA ILE A 57 -29.82 2.20 23.92
C ILE A 57 -29.07 3.28 24.70
N LYS A 58 -27.93 2.93 25.30
CA LYS A 58 -27.07 3.85 26.03
C LYS A 58 -25.74 4.04 25.29
N LEU A 59 -25.26 5.26 25.14
CA LEU A 59 -23.92 5.47 24.56
C LEU A 59 -22.79 5.03 25.51
N ASP A 60 -21.75 4.35 25.00
CA ASP A 60 -20.55 3.95 25.76
C ASP A 60 -19.47 5.03 25.68
N GLU A 61 -19.52 5.99 26.60
CA GLU A 61 -18.67 7.18 26.61
C GLU A 61 -17.18 6.88 26.80
N THR A 62 -16.81 5.70 27.31
CA THR A 62 -15.41 5.29 27.46
C THR A 62 -14.69 5.11 26.11
N LYS A 63 -15.47 4.93 25.03
CA LYS A 63 -14.96 4.83 23.66
C LYS A 63 -14.87 6.17 22.93
N LEU A 64 -15.40 7.26 23.52
CA LEU A 64 -15.37 8.60 22.96
C LEU A 64 -14.13 9.35 23.46
N LYS A 65 -12.95 9.11 22.84
CA LYS A 65 -11.75 9.91 23.13
C LYS A 65 -11.73 11.18 22.27
N THR A 66 -12.19 12.31 22.82
CA THR A 66 -11.91 13.64 22.23
C THR A 66 -10.61 14.19 22.83
N GLY A 67 -9.67 14.60 22.00
CA GLY A 67 -8.26 14.82 22.33
C GLY A 67 -7.88 15.99 23.25
N TYR A 68 -8.67 16.33 24.27
CA TYR A 68 -8.28 17.34 25.28
C TYR A 68 -8.77 16.97 26.70
N GLY A 69 -7.83 16.60 27.58
CA GLY A 69 -8.00 16.61 29.04
C GLY A 69 -8.35 15.27 29.73
N ARG A 70 -7.66 14.97 30.84
CA ARG A 70 -7.80 13.74 31.66
C ARG A 70 -9.10 13.70 32.48
N HIS A 71 -10.27 13.54 31.88
CA HIS A 71 -11.47 13.02 32.57
C HIS A 71 -12.37 12.28 31.55
N ALA A 72 -12.56 10.97 31.73
CA ALA A 72 -13.12 10.03 30.74
C ALA A 72 -14.66 10.07 30.58
N SER A 73 -15.32 11.20 30.83
CA SER A 73 -16.80 11.28 30.91
C SER A 73 -17.39 12.63 30.46
N ARG A 74 -16.69 13.37 29.58
CA ARG A 74 -17.12 14.70 29.12
C ARG A 74 -16.90 14.90 27.62
N MET A 75 -17.93 15.39 26.90
CA MET A 75 -17.80 15.87 25.52
C MET A 75 -17.96 17.40 25.45
N THR A 76 -16.86 18.12 25.21
CA THR A 76 -16.82 19.60 25.23
C THR A 76 -16.88 20.21 23.85
N PHE A 77 -17.75 21.22 23.65
CA PHE A 77 -17.91 21.93 22.38
C PHE A 77 -17.73 23.45 22.53
N PHE A 78 -17.07 24.06 21.55
CA PHE A 78 -16.86 25.51 21.47
C PHE A 78 -17.55 26.07 20.22
N SER A 79 -18.39 27.10 20.40
CA SER A 79 -18.93 27.89 19.28
C SER A 79 -18.47 29.34 19.41
N GLN A 80 -18.06 29.92 18.28
CA GLN A 80 -17.61 31.30 18.18
C GLN A 80 -18.49 32.01 17.15
N ASN A 81 -19.10 33.13 17.52
CA ASN A 81 -20.04 33.84 16.66
C ASN A 81 -19.28 34.93 15.88
N THR A 82 -18.99 34.71 14.60
CA THR A 82 -18.13 35.57 13.76
C THR A 82 -18.86 36.64 12.96
N GLY A 83 -20.09 37.03 13.36
CA GLY A 83 -20.68 38.31 12.95
C GLY A 83 -21.18 38.46 11.50
N SER A 84 -20.96 37.48 10.62
CA SER A 84 -21.59 37.44 9.29
C SER A 84 -21.77 35.98 8.85
N LEU A 85 -23.02 35.60 8.55
CA LEU A 85 -23.51 34.24 8.31
C LEU A 85 -23.34 33.31 9.53
N ALA A 86 -24.46 32.94 10.15
CA ALA A 86 -24.51 31.99 11.25
C ALA A 86 -24.00 30.61 10.79
N ILE A 87 -22.70 30.35 11.00
CA ILE A 87 -22.12 29.01 10.85
C ILE A 87 -22.67 28.17 12.00
N ASN A 88 -23.81 27.53 11.76
CA ASN A 88 -24.48 26.69 12.75
C ASN A 88 -23.66 25.41 12.97
N ARG A 89 -22.79 25.43 13.98
CA ARG A 89 -22.15 24.21 14.47
C ARG A 89 -23.20 23.36 15.18
N TYR A 90 -23.48 22.18 14.67
CA TYR A 90 -24.37 21.21 15.29
C TYR A 90 -23.68 19.87 15.49
N LEU A 91 -24.19 19.10 16.44
CA LEU A 91 -23.88 17.70 16.60
C LEU A 91 -24.84 16.89 15.73
N GLN A 92 -24.32 16.18 14.74
CA GLN A 92 -25.11 15.20 13.98
C GLN A 92 -25.10 13.85 14.72
N LEU A 93 -26.24 13.17 14.76
CA LEU A 93 -26.39 11.81 15.27
C LEU A 93 -27.28 11.02 14.30
N GLN A 94 -26.75 9.96 13.70
CA GLN A 94 -27.51 9.08 12.80
C GLN A 94 -27.81 7.75 13.48
N ILE A 95 -28.97 7.15 13.17
CA ILE A 95 -29.45 5.89 13.73
C ILE A 95 -30.11 5.11 12.60
N ALA A 96 -29.71 3.87 12.38
CA ALA A 96 -30.28 3.01 11.36
C ALA A 96 -30.57 1.61 11.93
N PRO A 97 -31.66 0.93 11.50
CA PRO A 97 -31.87 -0.48 11.79
C PRO A 97 -30.87 -1.36 11.02
N VAL A 98 -30.68 -2.59 11.49
CA VAL A 98 -29.99 -3.63 10.70
C VAL A 98 -30.85 -4.02 9.49
N PRO A 99 -30.23 -4.48 8.38
CA PRO A 99 -30.96 -4.95 7.21
C PRO A 99 -32.03 -5.99 7.57
N GLY A 100 -33.24 -5.84 7.05
CA GLY A 100 -34.39 -6.71 7.36
C GLY A 100 -35.12 -6.45 8.68
N ALA A 101 -34.74 -5.43 9.46
CA ALA A 101 -35.47 -5.00 10.67
C ALA A 101 -36.19 -3.65 10.45
N THR A 102 -37.31 -3.46 11.16
CA THR A 102 -38.00 -2.15 11.22
C THR A 102 -37.78 -1.50 12.58
N MET A 103 -37.60 -0.18 12.59
CA MET A 103 -37.33 0.60 13.80
C MET A 103 -38.35 1.72 13.97
N ALA A 104 -39.01 1.73 15.13
CA ALA A 104 -39.81 2.86 15.61
C ALA A 104 -39.08 3.51 16.78
N LEU A 105 -38.78 4.81 16.67
CA LEU A 105 -38.16 5.58 17.75
C LEU A 105 -39.24 6.36 18.48
N ASP A 106 -39.29 6.20 19.81
CA ASP A 106 -40.32 6.82 20.65
C ASP A 106 -39.80 8.15 21.21
N ARG A 107 -38.55 8.19 21.69
CA ARG A 107 -38.02 9.34 22.42
C ARG A 107 -36.50 9.45 22.39
N LEU A 108 -35.99 10.67 22.28
CA LEU A 108 -34.59 11.04 22.52
C LEU A 108 -34.47 11.79 23.86
N VAL A 109 -33.50 11.42 24.70
CA VAL A 109 -33.20 12.09 25.97
C VAL A 109 -31.76 12.57 25.97
N LEU A 110 -31.55 13.85 26.27
CA LEU A 110 -30.24 14.50 26.33
C LEU A 110 -30.01 15.05 27.74
N ASN A 111 -28.94 14.64 28.39
CA ASN A 111 -28.47 15.21 29.65
C ASN A 111 -27.38 16.23 29.33
N VAL A 112 -27.66 17.51 29.59
CA VAL A 112 -26.82 18.63 29.17
C VAL A 112 -26.38 19.42 30.39
N LYS A 113 -25.11 19.84 30.43
CA LYS A 113 -24.60 20.77 31.44
C LYS A 113 -23.93 21.97 30.78
N SER A 114 -24.27 23.18 31.23
CA SER A 114 -23.57 24.37 30.78
C SER A 114 -22.16 24.43 31.39
N ALA A 115 -21.14 24.75 30.58
CA ALA A 115 -19.74 24.76 31.00
C ALA A 115 -19.37 25.97 31.89
N VAL A 116 -18.22 25.88 32.59
CA VAL A 116 -17.66 26.95 33.44
C VAL A 116 -16.98 28.00 32.57
N GLY A 117 -17.75 29.06 32.28
CA GLY A 117 -17.47 30.20 31.40
C GLY A 117 -18.83 30.83 31.07
N ASP A 118 -18.90 32.03 30.49
CA ASP A 118 -20.20 32.62 30.16
C ASP A 118 -20.94 31.73 29.15
N GLY A 119 -21.98 31.03 29.63
CA GLY A 119 -22.51 29.78 29.07
C GLY A 119 -23.24 29.89 27.72
N ALA A 120 -23.60 28.73 27.16
CA ALA A 120 -24.52 28.64 26.02
C ALA A 120 -25.95 28.98 26.48
N GLU A 121 -26.64 29.86 25.74
CA GLU A 121 -27.96 30.35 26.16
C GLU A 121 -29.09 29.45 25.69
N LYS A 122 -28.97 28.77 24.54
CA LYS A 122 -30.03 27.90 23.98
C LYS A 122 -29.51 26.61 23.35
N ILE A 123 -30.27 25.53 23.51
CA ILE A 123 -30.11 24.27 22.76
C ILE A 123 -31.36 24.01 21.92
N ALA A 124 -31.16 23.55 20.68
CA ALA A 124 -32.26 23.07 19.84
C ALA A 124 -31.93 21.75 19.14
N VAL A 125 -32.94 20.91 18.92
CA VAL A 125 -32.79 19.63 18.22
C VAL A 125 -33.73 19.58 17.02
N ARG A 126 -33.25 19.06 15.90
CA ARG A 126 -34.02 18.80 14.67
C ARG A 126 -33.81 17.35 14.23
N SER A 127 -34.75 16.77 13.48
CA SER A 127 -34.62 15.40 12.98
C SER A 127 -34.84 15.31 11.46
N SER A 128 -34.35 14.25 10.83
CA SER A 128 -34.77 13.91 9.47
C SER A 128 -36.23 13.44 9.41
N VAL A 129 -36.81 12.95 10.52
CA VAL A 129 -38.22 12.52 10.59
C VAL A 129 -39.16 13.67 10.26
N ASP A 130 -38.80 14.91 10.60
CA ASP A 130 -39.55 16.11 10.26
C ASP A 130 -38.92 16.93 9.11
N ASN A 131 -38.07 16.31 8.29
CA ASN A 131 -37.27 16.96 7.24
C ASN A 131 -36.45 18.17 7.75
N PHE A 132 -36.06 18.16 9.02
CA PHE A 132 -35.39 19.24 9.73
C PHE A 132 -36.14 20.58 9.70
N SER A 133 -37.44 20.54 9.39
CA SER A 133 -38.27 21.72 9.11
C SER A 133 -38.76 22.41 10.38
N LYS A 134 -38.77 21.72 11.52
CA LYS A 134 -39.15 22.29 12.83
C LYS A 134 -38.06 22.01 13.88
N ASN A 135 -37.96 22.90 14.85
CA ASN A 135 -37.22 22.59 16.08
C ASN A 135 -38.10 21.67 16.92
N LEU A 136 -37.64 20.44 17.21
CA LEU A 136 -38.31 19.50 18.10
C LEU A 136 -38.34 20.02 19.55
N LEU A 137 -37.38 20.87 19.93
CA LEU A 137 -37.37 21.65 21.16
C LEU A 137 -36.35 22.78 21.03
N ALA A 138 -36.61 23.92 21.68
CA ALA A 138 -35.60 24.93 21.98
C ALA A 138 -35.75 25.31 23.46
N THR A 139 -34.70 25.15 24.27
CA THR A 139 -34.75 25.52 25.69
C THR A 139 -33.56 26.37 26.08
N ASP A 140 -33.80 27.32 26.99
CA ASP A 140 -32.74 28.12 27.58
C ASP A 140 -31.95 27.27 28.59
N LEU A 141 -30.63 27.49 28.62
CA LEU A 141 -29.70 26.88 29.57
C LEU A 141 -29.06 28.00 30.41
N VAL A 142 -29.24 27.95 31.74
CA VAL A 142 -28.60 28.90 32.66
C VAL A 142 -27.17 28.41 32.97
N ARG A 143 -26.26 29.34 33.24
CA ARG A 143 -24.85 29.02 33.54
C ARG A 143 -24.73 28.05 34.72
N GLY A 144 -24.02 26.94 34.50
CA GLY A 144 -23.81 25.88 35.49
C GLY A 144 -25.03 24.98 35.75
N GLU A 145 -26.15 25.22 35.06
CA GLU A 145 -27.35 24.40 35.18
C GLU A 145 -27.15 23.03 34.51
N GLU A 146 -27.65 22.00 35.19
CA GLU A 146 -27.76 20.63 34.73
C GLU A 146 -29.21 20.38 34.31
N LYS A 147 -29.44 19.96 33.07
CA LYS A 147 -30.81 19.78 32.55
C LYS A 147 -30.93 18.50 31.75
N THR A 148 -31.92 17.68 32.12
CA THR A 148 -32.37 16.54 31.31
C THR A 148 -33.46 17.00 30.37
N ILE A 149 -33.18 16.90 29.08
CA ILE A 149 -34.08 17.24 27.99
C ILE A 149 -34.69 15.97 27.43
N ARG A 150 -36.02 15.90 27.33
CA ARG A 150 -36.76 14.77 26.76
C ARG A 150 -37.52 15.22 25.52
N LEU A 151 -37.33 14.50 24.42
CA LEU A 151 -37.89 14.79 23.10
C LEU A 151 -38.70 13.58 22.64
N GLU A 152 -40.02 13.66 22.76
CA GLU A 152 -40.92 12.66 22.17
C GLU A 152 -40.89 12.81 20.64
N LEU A 153 -40.73 11.71 19.93
CA LEU A 153 -40.66 11.66 18.47
C LEU A 153 -42.05 11.33 17.91
N ALA A 154 -42.40 11.87 16.74
CA ALA A 154 -43.59 11.43 16.03
C ALA A 154 -43.39 9.98 15.54
N GLU A 155 -44.45 9.16 15.57
CA GLU A 155 -44.38 7.76 15.15
C GLU A 155 -43.76 7.63 13.75
N PHE A 156 -42.64 6.93 13.68
CA PHE A 156 -41.88 6.69 12.45
C PHE A 156 -41.87 5.17 12.18
N ASP A 157 -42.64 4.74 11.17
CA ASP A 157 -42.69 3.36 10.69
C ASP A 157 -41.93 3.27 9.34
N GLY A 158 -40.60 3.29 9.40
CA GLY A 158 -39.73 3.18 8.24
C GLY A 158 -39.02 1.83 8.17
N ILE A 159 -39.20 1.08 7.09
CA ILE A 159 -38.36 -0.08 6.74
C ILE A 159 -37.01 0.46 6.24
N GLU A 160 -35.89 0.03 6.82
CA GLU A 160 -34.51 0.38 6.39
C GLU A 160 -34.16 1.88 6.32
N SER A 161 -34.85 2.73 7.07
CA SER A 161 -34.66 4.19 6.99
C SER A 161 -33.73 4.71 8.09
N VAL A 162 -32.71 5.49 7.71
CA VAL A 162 -31.80 6.17 8.66
C VAL A 162 -32.49 7.41 9.25
N VAL A 163 -32.56 7.47 10.58
CA VAL A 163 -33.02 8.65 11.31
C VAL A 163 -31.81 9.48 11.74
N GLU A 164 -31.79 10.75 11.34
CA GLU A 164 -30.77 11.72 11.71
C GLU A 164 -31.31 12.73 12.71
N PHE A 165 -30.50 13.13 13.68
CA PHE A 165 -30.73 14.24 14.59
C PHE A 165 -29.61 15.26 14.46
N ARG A 166 -29.97 16.54 14.50
CA ARG A 166 -29.03 17.67 14.55
C ARG A 166 -29.28 18.46 15.82
N ILE A 167 -28.29 18.51 16.70
CA ILE A 167 -28.35 19.19 18.00
C ILE A 167 -27.50 20.47 17.92
N TYR A 168 -28.15 21.61 18.01
CA TYR A 168 -27.57 22.94 17.90
C TYR A 168 -27.38 23.54 19.29
N PHE A 169 -26.23 24.18 19.51
CA PHE A 169 -25.97 25.03 20.67
C PHE A 169 -25.70 26.44 20.17
N TRP A 170 -26.37 27.46 20.70
CA TRP A 170 -26.10 28.84 20.29
C TRP A 170 -26.14 29.84 21.44
N ARG A 171 -25.49 31.00 21.19
CA ARG A 171 -25.49 32.18 22.06
C ARG A 171 -25.75 33.44 21.23
N ALA A 172 -26.37 34.46 21.82
CA ALA A 172 -26.56 35.76 21.15
C ALA A 172 -25.28 36.63 21.11
N THR A 173 -24.24 36.32 21.89
CA THR A 173 -23.00 37.13 21.98
C THR A 173 -21.72 36.32 21.71
N LYS A 174 -20.60 37.02 21.46
CA LYS A 174 -19.43 36.58 20.67
C LYS A 174 -18.74 35.25 21.06
N TRP A 175 -18.98 34.68 22.24
CA TRP A 175 -18.36 33.42 22.69
C TRP A 175 -19.26 32.60 23.61
N GLY A 176 -19.41 31.29 23.36
CA GLY A 176 -20.10 30.37 24.28
C GLY A 176 -19.60 28.93 24.17
N CYS A 177 -19.47 28.25 25.31
CA CYS A 177 -19.10 26.83 25.39
C CYS A 177 -20.12 26.04 26.25
N GLY A 178 -20.39 24.80 25.85
CA GLY A 178 -21.27 23.86 26.55
C GLY A 178 -20.77 22.43 26.37
N TYR A 179 -21.15 21.51 27.26
CA TYR A 179 -20.75 20.12 27.14
C TYR A 179 -21.88 19.17 27.52
N LEU A 180 -21.86 17.97 26.92
CA LEU A 180 -22.70 16.85 27.34
C LEU A 180 -21.93 16.09 28.44
N GLU A 181 -22.56 15.90 29.59
CA GLU A 181 -21.97 15.21 30.75
C GLU A 181 -23.06 14.33 31.38
N ASP A 182 -22.70 13.12 31.83
CA ASP A 182 -23.57 12.26 32.64
C ASP A 182 -23.76 12.91 34.03
N LEU A 183 -24.95 13.45 34.26
CA LEU A 183 -25.29 14.31 35.41
C LEU A 183 -25.55 13.49 36.68
N THR A 184 -24.61 12.65 37.09
CA THR A 184 -24.60 11.87 38.36
C THR A 184 -25.48 10.61 38.42
N THR A 185 -26.05 10.14 37.31
CA THR A 185 -26.91 8.93 37.32
C THR A 185 -26.21 7.65 36.84
N GLY A 186 -25.04 7.77 36.20
CA GLY A 186 -24.39 6.62 35.58
C GLY A 186 -25.22 6.07 34.41
N GLU A 187 -26.15 6.86 33.85
CA GLU A 187 -27.04 6.48 32.76
C GLU A 187 -26.64 7.09 31.40
N GLY A 188 -25.56 7.88 31.33
CA GLY A 188 -25.00 8.48 30.10
C GLY A 188 -25.64 9.81 29.69
N ALA A 189 -24.90 10.62 28.94
CA ALA A 189 -25.25 11.98 28.53
C ALA A 189 -26.29 12.05 27.38
N VAL A 190 -26.43 10.97 26.60
CA VAL A 190 -27.43 10.84 25.53
C VAL A 190 -28.04 9.44 25.58
N GLN A 191 -29.37 9.38 25.60
CA GLN A 191 -30.15 8.14 25.67
C GLN A 191 -31.25 8.14 24.61
N ILE A 192 -31.51 6.99 23.99
CA ILE A 192 -32.52 6.85 22.94
C ILE A 192 -33.44 5.68 23.28
N PHE A 193 -34.74 5.90 23.12
CA PHE A 193 -35.81 4.97 23.42
C PHE A 193 -36.62 4.69 22.15
N GLY A 194 -36.90 3.41 21.89
CA GLY A 194 -37.69 2.97 20.74
C GLY A 194 -37.95 1.46 20.77
N LYS A 195 -38.71 0.97 19.79
CA LYS A 195 -39.02 -0.45 19.56
C LYS A 195 -38.51 -0.88 18.18
N VAL A 196 -38.05 -2.12 18.09
CA VAL A 196 -37.62 -2.74 16.82
C VAL A 196 -38.36 -4.04 16.64
N ASN A 197 -38.96 -4.24 15.47
CA ASN A 197 -39.61 -5.50 15.09
C ASN A 197 -38.75 -6.20 14.03
N SER A 198 -38.42 -7.48 14.28
CA SER A 198 -37.71 -8.35 13.35
C SER A 198 -38.54 -9.59 13.08
N THR A 199 -38.58 -10.04 11.82
CA THR A 199 -39.26 -11.27 11.40
C THR A 199 -38.35 -12.50 11.37
N THR A 200 -37.07 -12.36 11.72
CA THR A 200 -36.09 -13.47 11.72
C THR A 200 -35.81 -13.94 13.15
N ASN A 201 -36.03 -15.24 13.42
CA ASN A 201 -35.81 -15.88 14.73
C ASN A 201 -34.33 -16.15 15.06
N ASP A 202 -33.40 -15.73 14.21
CA ASP A 202 -31.98 -15.90 14.47
C ASP A 202 -31.44 -14.69 15.23
N ALA A 203 -31.09 -14.92 16.49
CA ALA A 203 -30.25 -14.03 17.26
C ALA A 203 -28.83 -14.04 16.67
N VAL A 204 -28.65 -13.39 15.51
CA VAL A 204 -27.35 -13.06 14.97
C VAL A 204 -26.80 -11.91 15.81
N LEU A 205 -25.84 -12.23 16.68
CA LEU A 205 -24.91 -11.25 17.23
C LEU A 205 -24.08 -10.70 16.06
N LEU A 206 -24.62 -9.69 15.37
CA LEU A 206 -23.80 -8.84 14.51
C LEU A 206 -22.92 -7.99 15.43
N GLN A 207 -21.76 -8.52 15.81
CA GLN A 207 -20.61 -7.67 16.06
C GLN A 207 -20.40 -6.86 14.78
N SER A 208 -20.54 -5.54 14.89
CA SER A 208 -20.15 -4.61 13.85
C SER A 208 -18.63 -4.61 13.75
N ASP A 209 -18.07 -5.61 13.08
CA ASP A 209 -16.85 -5.37 12.33
C ASP A 209 -17.28 -4.62 11.07
N VAL A 210 -16.69 -3.47 10.81
CA VAL A 210 -16.54 -2.96 9.44
C VAL A 210 -15.92 -4.12 8.70
N GLY A 211 -16.74 -4.87 7.93
CA GLY A 211 -16.50 -6.29 7.61
C GLY A 211 -15.03 -6.65 7.51
N VAL A 212 -14.44 -7.06 8.63
CA VAL A 212 -13.09 -7.59 8.64
C VAL A 212 -13.25 -8.89 7.88
N SER A 213 -12.71 -8.97 6.67
CA SER A 213 -12.61 -10.23 5.98
C SER A 213 -12.03 -11.24 6.98
N GLN A 214 -12.76 -12.32 7.25
CA GLN A 214 -12.31 -13.39 8.16
C GLN A 214 -10.91 -13.89 7.77
N HIS A 215 -10.52 -13.70 6.51
CA HIS A 215 -9.21 -13.99 5.96
C HIS A 215 -8.48 -12.72 5.51
N SER A 216 -7.28 -12.51 6.01
CA SER A 216 -6.41 -11.40 5.58
C SER A 216 -5.48 -11.88 4.48
N LEU A 217 -5.82 -11.59 3.21
CA LEU A 217 -4.99 -11.91 2.03
C LEU A 217 -4.61 -10.62 1.32
N ILE A 218 -3.34 -10.42 0.96
CA ILE A 218 -2.91 -9.36 0.04
C ILE A 218 -1.86 -9.97 -0.90
N PRO A 219 -2.05 -9.86 -2.22
CA PRO A 219 -3.23 -9.35 -2.92
C PRO A 219 -4.46 -10.25 -2.76
N TRP A 220 -5.67 -9.72 -3.00
CA TRP A 220 -6.89 -10.52 -2.98
C TRP A 220 -6.97 -11.47 -4.18
N PRO A 221 -7.24 -12.78 -4.00
CA PRO A 221 -7.31 -13.71 -5.13
C PRO A 221 -8.49 -13.42 -6.07
N LYS A 222 -8.30 -13.64 -7.38
CA LYS A 222 -9.35 -13.47 -8.39
C LYS A 222 -10.52 -14.43 -8.20
N GLU A 223 -10.22 -15.72 -7.96
CA GLU A 223 -11.23 -16.73 -7.67
C GLU A 223 -10.96 -17.40 -6.34
N ILE A 224 -11.91 -17.28 -5.42
CA ILE A 224 -11.87 -17.94 -4.11
C ILE A 224 -13.27 -18.44 -3.74
N SER A 225 -13.38 -19.73 -3.43
CA SER A 225 -14.61 -20.35 -2.95
C SER A 225 -14.34 -21.10 -1.65
N PHE A 226 -14.96 -20.66 -0.55
CA PHE A 226 -14.87 -21.35 0.73
C PHE A 226 -15.86 -22.52 0.79
N GLY A 227 -15.40 -23.66 1.27
CA GLY A 227 -16.20 -24.83 1.59
C GLY A 227 -16.62 -24.86 3.06
N SER A 228 -17.43 -25.86 3.42
CA SER A 228 -17.82 -26.07 4.82
C SER A 228 -16.73 -26.75 5.63
N GLY A 229 -16.36 -26.17 6.77
CA GLY A 229 -15.46 -26.77 7.76
C GLY A 229 -14.01 -26.32 7.64
N MET A 230 -13.19 -26.80 8.57
CA MET A 230 -11.78 -26.45 8.70
C MET A 230 -10.89 -27.69 8.50
N LEU A 231 -9.69 -27.48 7.97
CA LEU A 231 -8.58 -28.42 7.99
C LEU A 231 -7.65 -28.03 9.14
N GLU A 232 -7.29 -28.99 9.98
CA GLU A 232 -6.24 -28.83 10.97
C GLU A 232 -4.89 -29.27 10.40
N VAL A 233 -3.91 -28.36 10.41
CA VAL A 233 -2.50 -28.64 10.14
C VAL A 233 -1.76 -28.57 11.46
N LYS A 234 -0.97 -29.59 11.79
CA LYS A 234 -0.29 -29.72 13.09
C LYS A 234 1.16 -30.16 12.91
N SER A 235 1.99 -29.88 13.91
CA SER A 235 3.34 -30.42 13.96
C SER A 235 3.34 -31.94 13.81
N GLY A 236 4.29 -32.46 13.02
CA GLY A 236 4.34 -33.87 12.61
C GLY A 236 3.55 -34.23 11.34
N THR A 237 2.79 -33.30 10.76
CA THR A 237 2.40 -33.37 9.33
C THR A 237 3.61 -33.06 8.44
N SER A 238 3.45 -33.12 7.12
CA SER A 238 4.58 -32.97 6.20
C SER A 238 4.31 -32.03 5.04
N ILE A 239 5.37 -31.36 4.57
CA ILE A 239 5.41 -30.72 3.26
C ILE A 239 5.88 -31.77 2.25
N CYS A 240 4.97 -32.20 1.39
CA CYS A 240 5.22 -33.17 0.34
C CYS A 240 5.64 -32.44 -0.94
N ILE A 241 6.77 -32.84 -1.53
CA ILE A 241 7.25 -32.32 -2.82
C ILE A 241 7.32 -33.42 -3.86
N GLN A 242 7.08 -33.06 -5.13
CA GLN A 242 7.18 -34.00 -6.24
C GLN A 242 8.62 -34.26 -6.70
N ASN A 243 9.50 -33.25 -6.63
CA ASN A 243 10.88 -33.36 -7.12
C ASN A 243 11.82 -32.40 -6.38
N ASN A 244 13.12 -32.61 -6.55
CA ASN A 244 14.17 -31.89 -5.82
C ASN A 244 14.26 -30.41 -6.19
N LYS A 245 13.74 -30.00 -7.35
CA LYS A 245 13.77 -28.58 -7.75
C LYS A 245 12.89 -27.73 -6.84
N ILE A 246 11.87 -28.32 -6.20
CA ILE A 246 10.96 -27.64 -5.26
C ILE A 246 11.54 -27.58 -3.84
N GLN A 247 12.61 -28.33 -3.55
CA GLN A 247 13.20 -28.43 -2.21
C GLN A 247 13.53 -27.05 -1.59
N PRO A 248 14.17 -26.10 -2.30
CA PRO A 248 14.49 -24.79 -1.71
C PRO A 248 13.23 -24.01 -1.30
N LEU A 249 12.18 -24.02 -2.12
CA LEU A 249 10.90 -23.39 -1.77
C LEU A 249 10.25 -24.08 -0.57
N ALA A 250 10.29 -25.41 -0.51
CA ALA A 250 9.74 -26.16 0.62
C ALA A 250 10.45 -25.82 1.93
N GLU A 251 11.77 -25.62 1.91
CA GLU A 251 12.56 -25.19 3.07
C GLU A 251 12.27 -23.75 3.48
N VAL A 252 12.08 -22.84 2.52
CA VAL A 252 11.60 -21.48 2.79
C VAL A 252 10.25 -21.54 3.49
N PHE A 253 9.29 -22.26 2.91
CA PHE A 253 7.93 -22.35 3.44
C PHE A 253 7.89 -23.05 4.80
N GLN A 254 8.67 -24.10 5.01
CA GLN A 254 8.84 -24.76 6.30
C GLN A 254 9.29 -23.78 7.39
N LYS A 255 10.32 -22.96 7.11
CA LYS A 255 10.82 -21.95 8.06
C LYS A 255 9.77 -20.88 8.36
N GLU A 256 9.04 -20.42 7.35
CA GLU A 256 7.95 -19.47 7.53
C GLU A 256 6.85 -20.04 8.44
N LEU A 257 6.44 -21.28 8.22
CA LEU A 257 5.44 -21.96 9.06
C LEU A 257 5.93 -22.15 10.50
N ALA A 258 7.21 -22.49 10.69
CA ALA A 258 7.80 -22.61 12.01
C ALA A 258 7.85 -21.27 12.75
N HIS A 259 8.27 -20.19 12.07
CA HIS A 259 8.39 -18.86 12.68
C HIS A 259 7.02 -18.21 12.97
N LEU A 260 6.06 -18.31 12.04
CA LEU A 260 4.75 -17.69 12.19
C LEU A 260 3.82 -18.44 13.13
N PHE A 261 3.91 -19.77 13.15
CA PHE A 261 2.87 -20.62 13.74
C PHE A 261 3.41 -21.74 14.64
N GLY A 262 4.72 -21.84 14.85
CA GLY A 262 5.33 -22.91 15.65
C GLY A 262 5.15 -24.31 15.04
N LEU A 263 4.87 -24.39 13.74
CA LEU A 263 4.61 -25.64 13.04
C LEU A 263 5.91 -26.30 12.55
N ASP A 264 6.23 -27.47 13.10
CA ASP A 264 7.36 -28.30 12.67
C ASP A 264 6.88 -29.40 11.73
N LEU A 265 7.00 -29.15 10.41
CA LEU A 265 6.60 -30.07 9.35
C LEU A 265 7.83 -30.67 8.68
N ALA A 266 7.88 -31.99 8.55
CA ALA A 266 8.95 -32.64 7.80
C ALA A 266 8.78 -32.43 6.27
N ILE A 267 9.88 -32.23 5.54
CA ILE A 267 9.86 -32.21 4.06
C ILE A 267 10.10 -33.63 3.55
N ILE A 268 9.18 -34.16 2.75
CA ILE A 268 9.22 -35.54 2.26
C ILE A 268 8.84 -35.65 0.78
N ARG A 269 9.24 -36.76 0.15
CA ARG A 269 8.96 -37.07 -1.25
C ARG A 269 7.98 -38.24 -1.37
N LYS A 270 6.70 -37.98 -1.09
CA LYS A 270 5.62 -38.97 -1.22
C LYS A 270 4.31 -38.28 -1.62
N VAL A 271 3.29 -39.09 -1.94
CA VAL A 271 1.91 -38.60 -2.07
C VAL A 271 1.43 -38.09 -0.70
N GLY A 272 0.82 -36.90 -0.69
CA GLY A 272 0.27 -36.28 0.51
C GLY A 272 -0.80 -37.15 1.19
N SER A 273 -0.85 -37.05 2.51
CA SER A 273 -1.87 -37.65 3.36
C SER A 273 -2.66 -36.55 4.08
N ARG A 274 -3.65 -36.94 4.89
CA ARG A 274 -4.51 -35.97 5.57
C ARG A 274 -3.70 -35.00 6.45
N GLY A 275 -3.89 -33.71 6.24
CA GLY A 275 -3.19 -32.63 6.96
C GLY A 275 -1.84 -32.23 6.34
N ASP A 276 -1.31 -32.97 5.37
CA ASP A 276 -0.07 -32.62 4.68
C ASP A 276 -0.29 -31.44 3.72
N VAL A 277 0.82 -30.78 3.36
CA VAL A 277 0.87 -29.75 2.32
C VAL A 277 1.62 -30.30 1.11
N LEU A 278 0.93 -30.52 0.00
CA LEU A 278 1.52 -30.95 -1.26
C LEU A 278 1.88 -29.74 -2.13
N LEU A 279 3.15 -29.65 -2.55
CA LEU A 279 3.66 -28.65 -3.47
C LEU A 279 4.01 -29.30 -4.82
N GLU A 280 3.45 -28.77 -5.90
CA GLU A 280 3.55 -29.34 -7.24
C GLU A 280 3.67 -28.24 -8.31
N ILE A 281 4.52 -28.49 -9.32
CA ILE A 281 4.50 -27.72 -10.56
C ILE A 281 3.59 -28.46 -11.54
N ASP A 282 2.54 -27.80 -12.01
CA ASP A 282 1.57 -28.39 -12.92
C ASP A 282 1.69 -27.70 -14.29
N PRO A 283 2.26 -28.38 -15.31
CA PRO A 283 2.50 -27.78 -16.63
C PRO A 283 1.21 -27.50 -17.41
N MET A 284 0.04 -27.90 -16.91
CA MET A 284 -1.25 -27.55 -17.49
C MET A 284 -1.78 -26.19 -17.03
N LEU A 285 -1.15 -25.57 -16.03
CA LEU A 285 -1.44 -24.20 -15.61
C LEU A 285 -0.57 -23.21 -16.40
N GLU A 286 -1.09 -22.01 -16.64
CA GLU A 286 -0.31 -20.91 -17.20
C GLU A 286 0.88 -20.56 -16.29
N GLU A 287 1.96 -20.02 -16.86
CA GLU A 287 3.23 -19.80 -16.17
C GLU A 287 3.10 -19.03 -14.84
N THR A 288 2.22 -18.03 -14.79
CA THR A 288 1.98 -17.18 -13.61
C THR A 288 0.81 -17.64 -12.74
N GLN A 289 0.07 -18.66 -13.18
CA GLN A 289 -1.13 -19.14 -12.50
C GLN A 289 -0.79 -20.15 -11.41
N TYR A 290 -1.49 -20.04 -10.29
CA TYR A 290 -1.46 -21.06 -9.25
C TYR A 290 -2.88 -21.45 -8.82
N ARG A 291 -2.99 -22.65 -8.26
CA ARG A 291 -4.23 -23.22 -7.76
C ARG A 291 -4.00 -23.85 -6.40
N ILE A 292 -4.88 -23.54 -5.45
CA ILE A 292 -4.86 -24.09 -4.09
C ILE A 292 -6.16 -24.85 -3.86
N ILE A 293 -6.05 -26.07 -3.32
CA ILE A 293 -7.19 -26.88 -2.88
C ILE A 293 -6.94 -27.26 -1.42
N ILE A 294 -7.77 -26.75 -0.52
CA ILE A 294 -7.77 -27.07 0.92
C ILE A 294 -9.00 -27.93 1.20
N ASN A 295 -8.78 -29.22 1.42
CA ASN A 295 -9.84 -30.14 1.82
C ASN A 295 -9.36 -31.03 2.98
N ASP A 296 -9.02 -32.29 2.73
CA ASP A 296 -8.40 -33.17 3.74
C ASP A 296 -6.88 -32.98 3.81
N GLN A 297 -6.29 -32.35 2.79
CA GLN A 297 -4.91 -31.90 2.71
C GLN A 297 -4.89 -30.52 2.05
N VAL A 298 -3.75 -29.83 2.10
CA VAL A 298 -3.51 -28.61 1.31
C VAL A 298 -2.75 -29.01 0.05
N VAL A 299 -3.29 -28.73 -1.14
CA VAL A 299 -2.59 -28.93 -2.41
C VAL A 299 -2.34 -27.58 -3.04
N VAL A 300 -1.08 -27.24 -3.30
CA VAL A 300 -0.65 -26.04 -4.01
C VAL A 300 0.01 -26.44 -5.31
N LYS A 301 -0.59 -26.01 -6.42
CA LYS A 301 -0.06 -26.20 -7.77
C LYS A 301 0.29 -24.84 -8.37
N GLY A 302 1.44 -24.73 -9.04
CA GLY A 302 1.80 -23.55 -9.83
C GLY A 302 2.24 -23.95 -11.24
N GLY A 303 1.95 -23.12 -12.25
CA GLY A 303 2.47 -23.35 -13.62
C GLY A 303 3.98 -23.19 -13.72
N SER A 304 4.58 -22.43 -12.81
CA SER A 304 6.02 -22.25 -12.66
C SER A 304 6.45 -22.34 -11.20
N TYR A 305 7.77 -22.32 -10.95
CA TYR A 305 8.33 -22.20 -9.60
C TYR A 305 7.85 -20.92 -8.88
N SER A 306 7.83 -19.79 -9.58
CA SER A 306 7.39 -18.50 -9.02
C SER A 306 5.89 -18.49 -8.71
N ALA A 307 5.06 -19.08 -9.58
CA ALA A 307 3.63 -19.23 -9.30
C ALA A 307 3.38 -20.15 -8.09
N LEU A 308 4.12 -21.25 -7.98
CA LEU A 308 4.08 -22.12 -6.81
C LEU A 308 4.49 -21.37 -5.53
N ALA A 309 5.55 -20.54 -5.60
CA ALA A 309 5.97 -19.69 -4.50
C ALA A 309 4.86 -18.71 -4.06
N PHE A 310 4.17 -18.05 -5.00
CA PHE A 310 3.01 -17.21 -4.68
C PHE A 310 1.87 -17.99 -4.02
N GLY A 311 1.61 -19.22 -4.46
CA GLY A 311 0.65 -20.11 -3.83
C GLY A 311 0.98 -20.41 -2.37
N THR A 312 2.26 -20.65 -2.05
CA THR A 312 2.69 -20.86 -0.65
C THR A 312 2.46 -19.63 0.23
N VAL A 313 2.67 -18.42 -0.31
CA VAL A 313 2.38 -17.17 0.39
C VAL A 313 0.89 -17.05 0.70
N THR A 314 0.02 -17.36 -0.26
CA THR A 314 -1.44 -17.36 -0.03
C THR A 314 -1.85 -18.36 1.04
N VAL A 315 -1.28 -19.57 1.06
CA VAL A 315 -1.52 -20.54 2.16
C VAL A 315 -1.08 -19.97 3.51
N GLY A 316 0.12 -19.42 3.60
CA GLY A 316 0.63 -18.81 4.85
C GLY A 316 -0.21 -17.62 5.33
N GLN A 317 -0.76 -16.82 4.42
CA GLN A 317 -1.68 -15.73 4.77
C GLN A 317 -3.08 -16.23 5.19
N LEU A 318 -3.57 -17.33 4.60
CA LEU A 318 -4.85 -17.94 4.98
C LEU A 318 -4.84 -18.57 6.37
N MET A 319 -3.68 -19.06 6.80
CA MET A 319 -3.51 -19.68 8.11
C MET A 319 -3.92 -18.72 9.24
N GLU A 320 -4.87 -19.16 10.07
CA GLU A 320 -5.34 -18.41 11.24
C GLU A 320 -4.33 -18.54 12.40
N GLN A 321 -4.40 -17.67 13.41
CA GLN A 321 -3.45 -17.69 14.54
C GLN A 321 -3.33 -19.08 15.20
N GLU A 322 -2.14 -19.39 15.70
CA GLU A 322 -1.85 -20.62 16.43
C GLU A 322 -2.88 -20.84 17.55
N LYS A 323 -3.49 -22.03 17.57
CA LYS A 323 -4.14 -22.51 18.80
C LYS A 323 -3.06 -23.08 19.70
N ALA A 324 -3.10 -22.73 20.99
CA ALA A 324 -2.23 -23.30 22.01
C ALA A 324 -2.07 -24.83 21.80
N GLY A 325 -0.87 -25.27 21.41
CA GLY A 325 -0.56 -26.69 21.15
C GLY A 325 0.01 -27.07 19.77
N GLY A 326 0.57 -26.14 18.97
CA GLY A 326 1.28 -26.48 17.74
C GLY A 326 0.37 -26.94 16.58
N SER A 327 -0.80 -26.31 16.45
CA SER A 327 -1.75 -26.56 15.37
C SER A 327 -2.40 -25.28 14.85
N VAL A 328 -2.71 -25.27 13.56
CA VAL A 328 -3.34 -24.18 12.83
C VAL A 328 -4.57 -24.69 12.09
N GLN A 329 -5.61 -23.86 12.04
CA GLN A 329 -6.82 -24.13 11.28
C GLN A 329 -6.79 -23.36 9.95
N LEU A 330 -7.20 -24.03 8.88
CA LEU A 330 -7.45 -23.42 7.58
C LEU A 330 -8.89 -23.68 7.17
N SER A 331 -9.60 -22.66 6.72
CA SER A 331 -10.88 -22.85 6.06
C SER A 331 -10.71 -23.70 4.80
N LYS A 332 -11.58 -24.70 4.61
CA LYS A 332 -11.61 -25.44 3.35
C LYS A 332 -11.91 -24.45 2.23
N ALA A 333 -11.14 -24.52 1.14
CA ALA A 333 -11.25 -23.55 0.06
C ALA A 333 -10.69 -24.12 -1.24
N VAL A 334 -11.17 -23.57 -2.35
CA VAL A 334 -10.52 -23.68 -3.66
C VAL A 334 -10.19 -22.28 -4.13
N ILE A 335 -8.94 -22.06 -4.53
CA ILE A 335 -8.44 -20.78 -5.02
C ILE A 335 -7.76 -21.01 -6.36
N THR A 336 -8.12 -20.20 -7.36
CA THR A 336 -7.41 -20.11 -8.63
C THR A 336 -7.02 -18.65 -8.81
N ASP A 337 -5.76 -18.38 -9.08
CA ASP A 337 -5.28 -17.01 -9.04
C ASP A 337 -4.05 -16.80 -9.94
N SER A 338 -3.89 -15.58 -10.42
CA SER A 338 -2.81 -15.13 -11.30
C SER A 338 -2.79 -13.60 -11.31
N PRO A 339 -1.62 -12.93 -11.36
CA PRO A 339 -1.57 -11.48 -11.49
C PRO A 339 -2.09 -10.99 -12.85
N ASP A 340 -2.58 -9.75 -12.89
CA ASP A 340 -2.86 -9.01 -14.14
C ASP A 340 -1.57 -8.53 -14.83
N CYS A 341 -0.59 -8.04 -14.05
CA CYS A 341 0.69 -7.56 -14.56
C CYS A 341 1.80 -8.61 -14.47
N SER A 342 2.57 -8.77 -15.55
CA SER A 342 3.74 -9.65 -15.58
C SER A 342 4.93 -9.06 -14.81
N TYR A 343 5.08 -7.74 -14.77
CA TYR A 343 6.11 -7.04 -14.01
C TYR A 343 5.55 -6.39 -12.73
N ARG A 344 6.05 -6.79 -11.56
CA ARG A 344 5.67 -6.23 -10.26
C ARG A 344 6.96 -5.92 -9.52
N GLY A 345 7.33 -4.65 -9.48
CA GLY A 345 8.68 -4.22 -9.11
C GLY A 345 8.77 -3.49 -7.77
N LEU A 346 9.90 -3.68 -7.11
CA LEU A 346 10.44 -2.77 -6.10
C LEU A 346 11.88 -2.42 -6.51
N MET A 347 12.20 -1.14 -6.64
CA MET A 347 13.56 -0.65 -6.82
C MET A 347 14.11 -0.06 -5.52
N VAL A 348 15.37 -0.39 -5.19
CA VAL A 348 16.09 0.15 -4.04
C VAL A 348 17.48 0.65 -4.45
N ASP A 349 17.78 1.86 -4.02
CA ASP A 349 19.06 2.53 -4.21
C ASP A 349 20.13 2.06 -3.21
N LEU A 350 21.13 1.32 -3.72
CA LEU A 350 22.27 0.84 -2.93
C LEU A 350 23.51 1.75 -3.07
N ALA A 351 23.53 2.61 -4.09
CA ALA A 351 24.69 3.43 -4.43
C ALA A 351 24.82 4.66 -3.52
N ARG A 352 23.73 5.37 -3.21
CA ARG A 352 23.82 6.60 -2.41
C ARG A 352 24.02 6.28 -0.94
N LYS A 353 23.34 5.24 -0.44
CA LYS A 353 23.39 4.77 0.95
C LYS A 353 23.71 3.29 1.01
N TRP A 354 24.71 2.93 1.80
CA TRP A 354 25.15 1.54 1.93
C TRP A 354 24.12 0.68 2.65
N HIS A 355 23.86 -0.50 2.11
CA HIS A 355 22.97 -1.53 2.65
C HIS A 355 23.73 -2.85 2.82
N PRO A 356 23.88 -3.40 4.04
CA PRO A 356 24.42 -4.74 4.22
C PRO A 356 23.56 -5.79 3.49
N VAL A 357 24.17 -6.89 3.05
CA VAL A 357 23.46 -7.95 2.29
C VAL A 357 22.23 -8.48 3.03
N ASP A 358 22.27 -8.58 4.35
CA ASP A 358 21.13 -9.04 5.16
C ASP A 358 19.95 -8.06 5.13
N ALA A 359 20.20 -6.75 5.01
CA ALA A 359 19.13 -5.79 4.79
C ALA A 359 18.47 -5.99 3.41
N VAL A 360 19.27 -6.35 2.40
CA VAL A 360 18.74 -6.69 1.06
C VAL A 360 17.94 -8.00 1.09
N LYS A 361 18.36 -9.00 1.87
CA LYS A 361 17.57 -10.22 2.10
C LYS A 361 16.21 -9.91 2.72
N GLN A 362 16.11 -8.96 3.65
CA GLN A 362 14.81 -8.52 4.18
C GLN A 362 13.90 -7.88 3.13
N LEU A 363 14.47 -7.18 2.14
CA LEU A 363 13.71 -6.66 0.99
C LEU A 363 13.20 -7.79 0.09
N VAL A 364 13.99 -8.86 -0.09
CA VAL A 364 13.53 -10.08 -0.78
C VAL A 364 12.36 -10.72 -0.03
N ASP A 365 12.45 -10.85 1.30
CA ASP A 365 11.37 -11.41 2.11
C ASP A 365 10.10 -10.55 2.02
N LEU A 366 10.26 -9.22 1.98
CA LEU A 366 9.15 -8.29 1.76
C LEU A 366 8.51 -8.46 0.38
N CYS A 367 9.33 -8.60 -0.68
CA CYS A 367 8.86 -8.85 -2.03
C CYS A 367 8.06 -10.16 -2.10
N ARG A 368 8.59 -11.23 -1.52
CA ARG A 368 7.91 -12.53 -1.41
C ARG A 368 6.57 -12.40 -0.71
N TRP A 369 6.54 -11.76 0.46
CA TRP A 369 5.32 -11.65 1.28
C TRP A 369 4.16 -10.97 0.54
N TYR A 370 4.49 -10.00 -0.34
CA TYR A 370 3.52 -9.29 -1.17
C TYR A 370 3.57 -9.70 -2.65
N LYS A 371 4.09 -10.88 -2.99
CA LYS A 371 4.09 -11.43 -4.36
C LYS A 371 4.67 -10.50 -5.46
N ILE A 372 5.63 -9.66 -5.09
CA ILE A 372 6.44 -8.85 -6.00
C ILE A 372 7.51 -9.76 -6.58
N ASN A 373 7.58 -9.85 -7.91
CA ASN A 373 8.50 -10.76 -8.58
C ASN A 373 9.86 -10.14 -8.92
N TYR A 374 9.95 -8.81 -9.03
CA TYR A 374 11.21 -8.16 -9.39
C TYR A 374 11.68 -7.23 -8.27
N LEU A 375 12.88 -7.51 -7.75
CA LEU A 375 13.65 -6.60 -6.90
C LEU A 375 14.74 -5.96 -7.75
N HIS A 376 14.53 -4.73 -8.16
CA HIS A 376 15.48 -3.93 -8.93
C HIS A 376 16.50 -3.29 -7.99
N LEU A 377 17.78 -3.61 -8.17
CA LEU A 377 18.85 -3.11 -7.32
C LEU A 377 19.74 -2.14 -8.11
N HIS A 378 19.70 -0.87 -7.69
CA HIS A 378 20.53 0.19 -8.27
C HIS A 378 21.89 0.21 -7.59
N PHE A 379 22.86 -0.45 -8.22
CA PHE A 379 24.16 -0.72 -7.61
C PHE A 379 25.18 0.42 -7.79
N THR A 380 25.00 1.31 -8.76
CA THR A 380 26.02 2.27 -9.16
C THR A 380 25.45 3.68 -9.35
N ASP A 381 26.13 4.69 -8.82
CA ASP A 381 25.85 6.12 -9.10
C ASP A 381 27.15 6.94 -8.92
N ASN A 382 27.04 8.26 -9.05
CA ASN A 382 28.08 9.24 -8.81
C ASN A 382 28.75 9.14 -7.43
N GLN A 383 28.10 8.55 -6.42
CA GLN A 383 28.63 8.47 -5.06
C GLN A 383 29.30 7.13 -4.76
N SER A 384 28.90 6.03 -5.42
CA SER A 384 29.58 4.74 -5.25
C SER A 384 29.26 3.72 -6.34
N TRP A 385 30.17 2.78 -6.48
CA TRP A 385 30.03 1.54 -7.23
C TRP A 385 30.07 0.38 -6.23
N THR A 386 28.92 -0.28 -6.02
CA THR A 386 28.76 -1.29 -4.96
C THR A 386 28.98 -2.73 -5.42
N LEU A 387 29.27 -2.95 -6.71
CA LEU A 387 29.55 -4.29 -7.25
C LEU A 387 31.04 -4.64 -7.15
N PRO A 388 31.39 -5.92 -6.91
CA PRO A 388 32.76 -6.40 -7.07
C PRO A 388 33.10 -6.56 -8.54
N SER A 389 34.39 -6.60 -8.87
CA SER A 389 34.84 -7.02 -10.20
C SER A 389 36.15 -7.82 -10.13
N LYS A 390 36.27 -8.90 -10.92
CA LYS A 390 37.53 -9.67 -11.03
C LYS A 390 38.47 -8.99 -12.01
N ILE A 391 37.93 -8.49 -13.13
CA ILE A 391 38.69 -7.82 -14.19
C ILE A 391 39.21 -6.45 -13.76
N GLN A 392 38.42 -5.71 -12.97
CA GLN A 392 38.76 -4.36 -12.50
C GLN A 392 38.57 -4.24 -10.99
N PRO A 393 39.42 -4.87 -10.16
CA PRO A 393 39.24 -4.86 -8.70
C PRO A 393 39.21 -3.47 -8.06
N MET A 394 39.72 -2.46 -8.76
CA MET A 394 39.75 -1.06 -8.30
C MET A 394 38.44 -0.30 -8.54
N VAL A 395 37.49 -0.85 -9.32
CA VAL A 395 36.21 -0.18 -9.63
C VAL A 395 35.32 -0.05 -8.40
N SER A 396 35.41 -1.02 -7.48
CA SER A 396 34.56 -1.10 -6.30
C SER A 396 34.88 -0.01 -5.30
N THR A 397 33.84 0.63 -4.75
CA THR A 397 34.03 1.66 -3.72
C THR A 397 34.56 1.03 -2.43
N PRO A 398 35.69 1.52 -1.87
CA PRO A 398 36.26 0.95 -0.66
C PRO A 398 35.27 0.92 0.52
N ALA A 399 35.20 -0.23 1.19
CA ALA A 399 34.28 -0.49 2.32
C ALA A 399 32.77 -0.32 2.04
N ARG A 400 32.38 -0.15 0.77
CA ARG A 400 30.98 0.02 0.32
C ARG A 400 30.72 -0.77 -0.95
N HIS A 401 31.06 -2.05 -0.96
CA HIS A 401 30.74 -2.96 -2.05
C HIS A 401 30.49 -4.37 -1.50
N TYR A 402 29.71 -5.14 -2.25
CA TYR A 402 29.45 -6.54 -1.96
C TYR A 402 30.58 -7.41 -2.49
N THR A 403 30.79 -8.56 -1.86
CA THR A 403 31.63 -9.62 -2.38
C THR A 403 30.85 -10.50 -3.36
N PHE A 404 31.55 -11.21 -4.26
CA PHE A 404 30.91 -12.20 -5.14
C PHE A 404 30.11 -13.25 -4.34
N SER A 405 30.65 -13.72 -3.21
CA SER A 405 29.96 -14.72 -2.38
C SER A 405 28.64 -14.19 -1.83
N GLU A 406 28.61 -12.94 -1.36
CA GLU A 406 27.37 -12.32 -0.86
C GLU A 406 26.33 -12.18 -1.97
N LEU A 407 26.74 -11.81 -3.19
CA LEU A 407 25.82 -11.66 -4.31
C LEU A 407 25.30 -12.99 -4.85
N TYR A 408 26.14 -14.02 -4.94
CA TYR A 408 25.68 -15.39 -5.29
C TYR A 408 24.72 -15.95 -4.23
N GLU A 409 25.01 -15.71 -2.95
CA GLU A 409 24.10 -16.09 -1.87
C GLU A 409 22.78 -15.32 -1.97
N LEU A 410 22.83 -14.02 -2.25
CA LEU A 410 21.65 -13.18 -2.41
C LEU A 410 20.77 -13.63 -3.60
N GLU A 411 21.37 -13.95 -4.75
CA GLU A 411 20.65 -14.49 -5.90
C GLU A 411 19.98 -15.83 -5.57
N HIS A 412 20.66 -16.72 -4.87
CA HIS A 412 20.08 -17.97 -4.40
C HIS A 412 18.94 -17.73 -3.39
N TYR A 413 19.13 -16.78 -2.47
CA TYR A 413 18.15 -16.39 -1.47
C TYR A 413 16.86 -15.85 -2.11
N ALA A 414 16.98 -15.01 -3.14
CA ALA A 414 15.88 -14.46 -3.91
C ALA A 414 15.17 -15.51 -4.77
N SER A 415 15.91 -16.25 -5.59
CA SER A 415 15.34 -17.26 -6.48
C SER A 415 14.63 -18.38 -5.71
N SER A 416 15.16 -18.81 -4.56
CA SER A 416 14.47 -19.80 -3.70
C SER A 416 13.11 -19.32 -3.18
N ARG A 417 12.89 -18.00 -3.13
CA ARG A 417 11.67 -17.33 -2.68
C ARG A 417 10.70 -16.96 -3.79
N GLY A 418 11.07 -17.20 -5.06
CA GLY A 418 10.29 -16.78 -6.22
C GLY A 418 10.43 -15.29 -6.54
N VAL A 419 11.52 -14.65 -6.10
CA VAL A 419 11.86 -13.25 -6.39
C VAL A 419 13.07 -13.23 -7.31
N THR A 420 13.04 -12.42 -8.35
CA THR A 420 14.11 -12.23 -9.33
C THR A 420 14.75 -10.87 -9.12
N ILE A 421 16.08 -10.82 -9.08
CA ILE A 421 16.83 -9.57 -8.94
C ILE A 421 17.10 -8.98 -10.33
N VAL A 422 16.74 -7.72 -10.55
CA VAL A 422 17.13 -6.96 -11.73
C VAL A 422 18.31 -6.07 -11.35
N PRO A 423 19.53 -6.34 -11.83
CA PRO A 423 20.67 -5.48 -11.54
C PRO A 423 20.67 -4.25 -12.44
N GLU A 424 21.16 -3.13 -11.90
CA GLU A 424 21.41 -1.91 -12.65
C GLU A 424 22.85 -1.44 -12.53
N ILE A 425 23.47 -1.17 -13.69
CA ILE A 425 24.65 -0.32 -13.82
C ILE A 425 24.20 0.90 -14.62
N ASP A 426 24.20 2.06 -13.98
CA ASP A 426 23.68 3.30 -14.56
C ASP A 426 24.75 4.03 -15.38
N VAL A 427 24.53 4.06 -16.69
CA VAL A 427 25.38 4.69 -17.71
C VAL A 427 24.50 5.26 -18.84
N PRO A 428 24.91 6.33 -19.54
CA PRO A 428 26.22 6.97 -19.44
C PRO A 428 26.29 8.05 -18.38
N GLY A 429 25.16 8.55 -17.88
CA GLY A 429 25.08 9.45 -16.73
C GLY A 429 25.50 8.76 -15.44
N HIS A 430 25.36 9.47 -14.31
CA HIS A 430 25.54 8.88 -12.97
C HIS A 430 26.83 8.08 -12.73
N SER A 431 27.90 8.39 -13.46
CA SER A 431 29.08 7.53 -13.60
C SER A 431 30.32 8.05 -12.89
N ARG A 432 30.20 9.08 -12.04
CA ARG A 432 31.40 9.69 -11.41
C ARG A 432 32.25 8.70 -10.61
N ALA A 433 31.65 7.72 -9.94
CA ALA A 433 32.41 6.69 -9.22
C ALA A 433 33.24 5.81 -10.18
N LEU A 434 32.65 5.40 -11.30
CA LEU A 434 33.32 4.65 -12.37
C LEU A 434 34.47 5.48 -12.98
N ILE A 435 34.20 6.74 -13.30
CA ILE A 435 35.20 7.68 -13.88
C ILE A 435 36.38 7.88 -12.93
N GLN A 436 36.14 8.00 -11.62
CA GLN A 436 37.21 8.16 -10.64
C GLN A 436 38.08 6.91 -10.51
N ALA A 437 37.48 5.73 -10.61
CA ALA A 437 38.21 4.47 -10.49
C ALA A 437 38.98 4.12 -11.77
N LEU A 438 38.40 4.37 -12.95
CA LEU A 438 38.90 3.91 -14.24
C LEU A 438 38.93 5.03 -15.31
N PRO A 439 39.56 6.18 -15.05
CA PRO A 439 39.48 7.34 -15.93
C PRO A 439 40.03 7.08 -17.34
N ASP A 440 41.05 6.23 -17.45
CA ASP A 440 41.70 5.89 -18.72
C ASP A 440 40.79 5.10 -19.67
N TYR A 441 39.67 4.56 -19.18
CA TYR A 441 38.70 3.81 -19.98
C TYR A 441 37.45 4.61 -20.34
N VAL A 442 37.03 5.56 -19.49
CA VAL A 442 35.69 6.15 -19.60
C VAL A 442 35.63 7.67 -19.50
N ALA A 443 36.68 8.34 -19.04
CA ALA A 443 36.60 9.76 -18.67
C ALA A 443 36.54 10.70 -19.88
N ILE A 444 35.74 11.76 -19.75
CA ILE A 444 35.74 12.93 -20.62
C ILE A 444 36.77 13.94 -20.10
N SER A 445 38.06 13.84 -20.42
CA SER A 445 39.10 14.79 -19.93
C SER A 445 39.14 14.99 -18.38
N HIS A 446 39.89 15.97 -17.87
CA HIS A 446 40.27 16.09 -16.44
C HIS A 446 39.30 16.89 -15.52
N GLN A 447 38.01 16.98 -15.83
CA GLN A 447 37.02 17.69 -14.99
C GLN A 447 36.09 16.70 -14.26
N PRO A 448 35.43 17.09 -13.14
CA PRO A 448 34.58 16.19 -12.36
C PRO A 448 33.22 15.98 -13.04
N TRP A 449 33.22 15.29 -14.17
CA TRP A 449 32.03 14.95 -14.94
C TRP A 449 31.22 13.84 -14.30
N SER A 450 29.96 13.78 -14.71
CA SER A 450 29.01 12.75 -14.30
C SER A 450 28.72 11.75 -15.41
N ALA A 451 29.05 12.05 -16.67
CA ALA A 451 28.87 11.19 -17.81
C ALA A 451 30.18 10.53 -18.29
N ILE A 452 30.13 9.25 -18.68
CA ILE A 452 31.22 8.61 -19.43
C ILE A 452 31.24 9.09 -20.89
N SER A 453 32.37 8.94 -21.56
CA SER A 453 32.50 9.21 -22.99
C SER A 453 31.67 8.21 -23.80
N ALA A 454 30.72 8.70 -24.61
CA ALA A 454 29.97 7.86 -25.55
C ALA A 454 30.72 7.56 -26.85
N GLY A 455 31.82 8.28 -27.13
CA GLY A 455 32.64 8.10 -28.33
C GLY A 455 33.88 7.24 -28.15
N ARG A 456 34.16 6.78 -26.92
CA ARG A 456 35.32 5.96 -26.60
C ARG A 456 34.98 4.48 -26.69
N GLU A 457 35.68 3.75 -27.56
CA GLU A 457 35.43 2.32 -27.77
C GLU A 457 35.80 1.48 -26.54
N GLU A 458 36.88 1.84 -25.86
CA GLU A 458 37.36 1.19 -24.63
C GLU A 458 36.33 1.25 -23.49
N ALA A 459 35.42 2.24 -23.51
CA ALA A 459 34.32 2.30 -22.55
C ALA A 459 33.29 1.18 -22.77
N TYR A 460 32.99 0.86 -24.03
CA TYR A 460 32.06 -0.23 -24.37
C TYR A 460 32.67 -1.60 -24.09
N ASP A 461 33.96 -1.79 -24.41
CA ASP A 461 34.68 -3.04 -24.09
C ASP A 461 34.68 -3.28 -22.57
N LEU A 462 34.98 -2.25 -21.78
CA LEU A 462 34.94 -2.33 -20.32
C LEU A 462 33.53 -2.65 -19.81
N LEU A 463 32.50 -1.98 -20.34
CA LEU A 463 31.12 -2.19 -19.91
C LEU A 463 30.61 -3.59 -20.28
N ASP A 464 31.00 -4.13 -21.44
CA ASP A 464 30.69 -5.50 -21.84
C ASP A 464 31.21 -6.51 -20.81
N GLU A 465 32.48 -6.38 -20.41
CA GLU A 465 33.06 -7.29 -19.41
C GLU A 465 32.41 -7.13 -18.02
N LEU A 466 32.17 -5.88 -17.56
CA LEU A 466 31.54 -5.62 -16.26
C LEU A 466 30.08 -6.11 -16.22
N ILE A 467 29.31 -5.87 -17.27
CA ILE A 467 27.94 -6.38 -17.41
C ILE A 467 27.93 -7.91 -17.44
N GLY A 468 28.91 -8.53 -18.11
CA GLY A 468 29.09 -9.98 -18.11
C GLY A 468 29.27 -10.58 -16.72
N GLU A 469 30.13 -9.99 -15.88
CA GLU A 469 30.31 -10.45 -14.49
C GLU A 469 29.02 -10.35 -13.67
N VAL A 470 28.24 -9.29 -13.86
CA VAL A 470 26.95 -9.09 -13.18
C VAL A 470 25.88 -10.05 -13.69
N CYS A 471 25.85 -10.32 -15.00
CA CYS A 471 24.94 -11.28 -15.61
C CYS A 471 25.25 -12.73 -15.17
N GLU A 472 26.53 -13.07 -14.93
CA GLU A 472 26.95 -14.36 -14.35
C GLU A 472 26.39 -14.53 -12.94
N ILE A 473 26.47 -13.48 -12.11
CA ILE A 473 25.91 -13.46 -10.75
C ILE A 473 24.39 -13.61 -10.79
N PHE A 474 23.70 -12.68 -11.47
CA PHE A 474 22.24 -12.64 -11.55
C PHE A 474 21.76 -13.40 -12.78
N SER A 475 22.01 -14.70 -12.76
CA SER A 475 21.72 -15.57 -13.90
C SER A 475 20.22 -15.83 -14.10
N SER A 476 19.38 -15.73 -13.05
CA SER A 476 17.94 -16.05 -13.14
C SER A 476 17.10 -14.95 -13.81
N THR A 477 17.58 -13.71 -13.82
CA THR A 477 16.83 -12.60 -14.43
C THR A 477 16.95 -12.62 -15.96
N PRO A 478 15.86 -12.35 -16.69
CA PRO A 478 15.93 -12.07 -18.12
C PRO A 478 16.34 -10.62 -18.41
N TYR A 479 16.46 -9.75 -17.40
CA TYR A 479 16.61 -8.31 -17.55
C TYR A 479 17.94 -7.79 -17.02
N PHE A 480 18.42 -6.72 -17.65
CA PHE A 480 19.50 -5.87 -17.15
C PHE A 480 19.11 -4.41 -17.35
N HIS A 481 19.22 -3.59 -16.29
CA HIS A 481 18.93 -2.17 -16.37
C HIS A 481 20.24 -1.39 -16.63
N ILE A 482 20.27 -0.55 -17.66
CA ILE A 482 21.48 0.24 -17.98
C ILE A 482 21.39 1.68 -17.46
N GLY A 483 20.31 2.02 -16.75
CA GLY A 483 20.04 3.36 -16.26
C GLY A 483 19.65 4.28 -17.40
N ALA A 484 20.58 5.14 -17.80
CA ALA A 484 20.44 6.05 -18.92
C ALA A 484 19.46 7.22 -18.62
N ASP A 485 19.48 7.72 -17.39
CA ASP A 485 18.79 8.95 -17.01
C ASP A 485 19.75 10.14 -16.88
N GLU A 486 19.17 11.33 -16.93
CA GLU A 486 19.79 12.64 -16.60
C GLU A 486 21.17 12.93 -17.22
N VAL A 487 21.43 12.41 -18.42
CA VAL A 487 22.68 12.64 -19.16
C VAL A 487 22.80 14.12 -19.54
N LYS A 488 23.92 14.74 -19.14
CA LYS A 488 24.23 16.14 -19.46
C LYS A 488 25.02 16.23 -20.77
N PHE A 489 24.33 16.54 -21.87
CA PHE A 489 24.96 16.60 -23.20
C PHE A 489 26.05 17.67 -23.31
N GLU A 490 26.05 18.70 -22.47
CA GLU A 490 27.13 19.70 -22.41
C GLU A 490 28.49 19.08 -21.99
N GLU A 491 28.49 17.90 -21.37
CA GLU A 491 29.71 17.14 -21.09
C GLU A 491 30.26 16.51 -22.38
N TRP A 492 29.40 15.94 -23.23
CA TRP A 492 29.81 15.37 -24.53
C TRP A 492 30.17 16.40 -25.58
N GLU A 493 29.64 17.63 -25.53
CA GLU A 493 30.11 18.75 -26.36
C GLU A 493 31.62 19.01 -26.19
N ARG A 494 32.17 18.65 -25.02
CA ARG A 494 33.58 18.84 -24.66
C ARG A 494 34.40 17.55 -24.77
N ASP A 495 33.80 16.47 -25.23
CA ASP A 495 34.44 15.17 -25.38
C ASP A 495 35.00 15.01 -26.79
N GLU A 496 36.33 15.10 -26.92
CA GLU A 496 37.01 14.92 -28.21
C GLU A 496 36.70 13.57 -28.86
N PHE A 497 36.53 12.50 -28.05
CA PHE A 497 36.19 11.16 -28.55
C PHE A 497 34.75 11.13 -29.08
N ALA A 498 33.79 11.72 -28.36
CA ALA A 498 32.41 11.84 -28.83
C ALA A 498 32.33 12.64 -30.14
N MET A 499 33.01 13.79 -30.21
CA MET A 499 32.99 14.64 -31.39
C MET A 499 33.65 13.96 -32.60
N GLU A 500 34.74 13.22 -32.39
CA GLU A 500 35.37 12.40 -33.45
C GLU A 500 34.46 11.26 -33.90
N TYR A 501 33.84 10.55 -32.94
CA TYR A 501 32.92 9.46 -33.22
C TYR A 501 31.71 9.94 -34.04
N MET A 502 31.12 11.07 -33.65
CA MET A 502 30.00 11.68 -34.39
C MET A 502 30.40 12.00 -35.83
N LYS A 503 31.56 12.65 -36.03
CA LYS A 503 32.07 12.97 -37.37
C LYS A 503 32.32 11.72 -38.21
N LYS A 504 32.90 10.67 -37.62
CA LYS A 504 33.19 9.40 -38.29
C LYS A 504 31.93 8.66 -38.73
N ASN A 505 30.87 8.73 -37.92
CA ASN A 505 29.63 8.00 -38.15
C ASN A 505 28.51 8.85 -38.78
N GLY A 506 28.77 10.13 -39.09
CA GLY A 506 27.78 11.01 -39.70
C GLY A 506 26.63 11.41 -38.77
N ILE A 507 26.87 11.40 -37.46
CA ILE A 507 25.90 11.79 -36.43
C ILE A 507 25.93 13.32 -36.32
N GLU A 508 24.77 13.97 -36.50
CA GLU A 508 24.68 15.43 -36.60
C GLU A 508 24.44 16.14 -35.26
N ASP A 509 23.86 15.44 -34.28
CA ASP A 509 23.53 16.00 -32.98
C ASP A 509 23.72 15.02 -31.81
N LEU A 510 23.80 15.56 -30.60
CA LEU A 510 24.11 14.79 -29.39
C LEU A 510 22.96 13.90 -28.91
N HIS A 511 21.71 14.21 -29.28
CA HIS A 511 20.60 13.30 -28.98
C HIS A 511 20.69 12.04 -29.84
N ASP A 512 21.11 12.17 -31.10
CA ASP A 512 21.34 11.02 -31.95
C ASP A 512 22.57 10.22 -31.50
N LEU A 513 23.63 10.87 -31.00
CA LEU A 513 24.73 10.18 -30.31
C LEU A 513 24.22 9.39 -29.09
N TYR A 514 23.27 9.95 -28.34
CA TYR A 514 22.68 9.26 -27.20
C TYR A 514 21.91 8.01 -27.61
N HIS A 515 21.17 8.08 -28.72
CA HIS A 515 20.48 6.92 -29.28
C HIS A 515 21.48 5.84 -29.69
N HIS A 516 22.58 6.22 -30.35
CA HIS A 516 23.68 5.32 -30.67
C HIS A 516 24.24 4.63 -29.40
N PHE A 517 24.43 5.36 -28.30
CA PHE A 517 24.87 4.78 -27.03
C PHE A 517 23.89 3.72 -26.52
N ILE A 518 22.59 4.03 -26.44
CA ILE A 518 21.56 3.07 -25.98
C ILE A 518 21.52 1.84 -26.88
N VAL A 519 21.57 2.02 -28.21
CA VAL A 519 21.57 0.90 -29.18
C VAL A 519 22.77 -0.02 -28.94
N ARG A 520 23.97 0.54 -28.78
CA ARG A 520 25.17 -0.25 -28.53
C ARG A 520 25.13 -0.99 -27.20
N MET A 521 24.64 -0.33 -26.15
CA MET A 521 24.44 -0.96 -24.84
C MET A 521 23.38 -2.07 -24.89
N ASN A 522 22.31 -1.89 -25.67
CA ASN A 522 21.32 -2.95 -25.90
C ASN A 522 21.95 -4.18 -26.55
N GLU A 523 22.81 -4.01 -27.54
CA GLU A 523 23.52 -5.14 -28.17
C GLU A 523 24.49 -5.84 -27.22
N ILE A 524 25.18 -5.10 -26.34
CA ILE A 524 26.00 -5.69 -25.26
C ILE A 524 25.13 -6.53 -24.32
N VAL A 525 24.05 -5.96 -23.80
CA VAL A 525 23.16 -6.67 -22.87
C VAL A 525 22.56 -7.94 -23.51
N LYS A 526 22.21 -7.87 -24.80
CA LYS A 526 21.72 -9.01 -25.58
C LYS A 526 22.78 -10.08 -25.83
N SER A 527 24.06 -9.70 -25.96
CA SER A 527 25.16 -10.66 -26.08
C SER A 527 25.26 -11.55 -24.83
N HIS A 528 24.89 -11.02 -23.67
CA HIS A 528 24.79 -11.74 -22.38
C HIS A 528 23.43 -12.43 -22.17
N GLY A 529 22.58 -12.50 -23.20
CA GLY A 529 21.29 -13.19 -23.17
C GLY A 529 20.23 -12.51 -22.32
N LYS A 530 20.36 -11.19 -22.08
CA LYS A 530 19.40 -10.40 -21.31
C LYS A 530 18.66 -9.41 -22.22
N GLN A 531 17.55 -8.88 -21.72
CA GLN A 531 16.78 -7.80 -22.32
C GLN A 531 17.02 -6.50 -21.56
N THR A 532 17.27 -5.42 -22.29
CA THR A 532 17.60 -4.12 -21.72
C THR A 532 16.38 -3.40 -21.18
N ILE A 533 16.54 -2.81 -19.99
CA ILE A 533 15.66 -1.81 -19.43
C ILE A 533 16.41 -0.47 -19.32
N VAL A 534 15.72 0.63 -19.65
CA VAL A 534 16.20 2.00 -19.50
C VAL A 534 15.21 2.86 -18.73
N TRP A 535 15.70 3.86 -18.03
CA TRP A 535 14.91 4.98 -17.56
C TRP A 535 14.47 5.88 -18.73
N GLU A 536 13.61 6.84 -18.41
CA GLU A 536 13.36 8.02 -19.23
C GLU A 536 14.64 8.85 -19.44
N GLY A 537 14.81 9.46 -20.62
CA GLY A 537 15.87 10.44 -20.83
C GLY A 537 16.23 10.72 -22.28
N PHE A 538 15.72 9.95 -23.25
CA PHE A 538 15.99 10.15 -24.67
C PHE A 538 14.83 10.87 -25.36
N LYS A 539 15.06 11.42 -26.55
CA LYS A 539 13.98 12.08 -27.30
C LYS A 539 13.44 11.14 -28.36
N LEU A 540 12.11 11.04 -28.46
CA LEU A 540 11.51 10.28 -29.56
C LEU A 540 11.73 10.98 -30.91
N GLY A 541 11.88 10.18 -31.98
CA GLY A 541 12.05 10.67 -33.35
C GLY A 541 13.48 11.08 -33.74
N GLY A 542 14.51 10.52 -33.11
CA GLY A 542 15.91 10.63 -33.56
C GLY A 542 16.16 9.94 -34.91
N ARG A 543 17.34 10.14 -35.52
CA ARG A 543 17.69 9.46 -36.79
C ARG A 543 18.03 8.00 -36.57
N THR A 544 18.60 7.70 -35.42
CA THR A 544 18.87 6.35 -34.94
C THR A 544 17.68 5.87 -34.14
N ASP A 545 17.02 4.82 -34.63
CA ASP A 545 15.90 4.21 -33.92
C ASP A 545 16.41 3.38 -32.74
N ILE A 546 15.85 3.63 -31.56
CA ILE A 546 16.05 2.73 -30.41
C ILE A 546 15.17 1.48 -30.61
N PRO A 547 15.74 0.27 -30.56
CA PRO A 547 15.01 -0.98 -30.74
C PRO A 547 13.82 -1.12 -29.79
N LYS A 548 12.69 -1.64 -30.30
CA LYS A 548 11.45 -1.83 -29.51
C LYS A 548 11.50 -3.01 -28.54
N ASP A 549 12.59 -3.80 -28.56
CA ASP A 549 12.89 -4.81 -27.53
C ASP A 549 13.47 -4.16 -26.26
N VAL A 550 13.86 -2.89 -26.27
CA VAL A 550 14.17 -2.12 -25.06
C VAL A 550 12.89 -1.79 -24.29
N ILE A 551 12.91 -2.05 -22.98
CA ILE A 551 11.81 -1.70 -22.06
C ILE A 551 12.09 -0.33 -21.46
N VAL A 552 11.10 0.56 -21.43
CA VAL A 552 11.25 1.94 -20.95
C VAL A 552 10.50 2.16 -19.64
N MET A 553 11.16 2.82 -18.68
CA MET A 553 10.61 3.23 -17.38
C MET A 553 10.43 4.77 -17.30
N PRO A 554 9.35 5.33 -17.86
CA PRO A 554 9.07 6.76 -17.79
C PRO A 554 8.68 7.18 -16.36
N PHE A 555 9.46 8.09 -15.76
CA PHE A 555 9.32 8.46 -14.35
C PHE A 555 9.00 9.94 -14.11
N GLU A 556 9.63 10.85 -14.83
CA GLU A 556 9.36 12.29 -14.73
C GLU A 556 8.25 12.72 -15.68
N SER A 557 8.17 12.11 -16.87
CA SER A 557 7.43 12.59 -18.03
C SER A 557 7.83 14.03 -18.41
N TYR A 558 9.14 14.30 -18.40
CA TYR A 558 9.77 15.54 -18.87
C TYR A 558 10.28 15.42 -20.29
N TYR A 559 10.94 14.31 -20.57
CA TYR A 559 11.71 14.07 -21.78
C TYR A 559 10.87 13.26 -22.78
N GLU A 560 10.08 12.30 -22.28
CA GLU A 560 9.19 11.46 -23.07
C GLU A 560 7.73 11.56 -22.59
N ASP A 561 6.79 11.55 -23.54
CA ASP A 561 5.38 11.36 -23.24
C ASP A 561 5.06 9.85 -23.21
N PRO A 562 4.62 9.27 -22.08
CA PRO A 562 4.26 7.85 -21.99
C PRO A 562 3.21 7.41 -23.02
N ARG A 563 2.33 8.31 -23.48
CA ARG A 563 1.36 8.03 -24.55
C ARG A 563 2.05 7.86 -25.89
N GLN A 564 3.08 8.66 -26.16
CA GLN A 564 3.84 8.56 -27.40
C GLN A 564 4.72 7.32 -27.40
N LEU A 565 5.39 7.00 -26.28
CA LEU A 565 6.11 5.73 -26.12
C LEU A 565 5.21 4.52 -26.44
N ALA A 566 3.98 4.53 -25.93
CA ALA A 566 2.99 3.49 -26.20
C ALA A 566 2.57 3.45 -27.67
N GLN A 567 2.35 4.60 -28.30
CA GLN A 567 1.98 4.69 -29.73
C GLN A 567 3.10 4.19 -30.64
N GLU A 568 4.35 4.41 -30.26
CA GLU A 568 5.53 3.92 -30.98
C GLU A 568 5.84 2.44 -30.73
N GLY A 569 5.07 1.78 -29.88
CA GLY A 569 5.14 0.32 -29.67
C GLY A 569 6.18 -0.13 -28.66
N TYR A 570 6.69 0.76 -27.79
CA TYR A 570 7.58 0.34 -26.71
C TYR A 570 6.84 -0.45 -25.63
N THR A 571 7.56 -1.36 -24.99
CA THR A 571 7.15 -1.99 -23.73
C THR A 571 7.44 -1.03 -22.59
N ILE A 572 6.46 -0.80 -21.71
CA ILE A 572 6.54 0.21 -20.65
C ILE A 572 6.34 -0.43 -19.29
N ILE A 573 7.15 -0.01 -18.31
CA ILE A 573 6.90 -0.25 -16.89
C ILE A 573 6.60 1.10 -16.23
N ASN A 574 5.46 1.20 -15.55
CA ASN A 574 5.06 2.45 -14.91
C ASN A 574 5.85 2.70 -13.62
N THR A 575 6.67 3.75 -13.67
CA THR A 575 7.48 4.27 -12.56
C THR A 575 7.10 5.73 -12.26
N SER A 576 5.82 6.08 -12.38
CA SER A 576 5.35 7.44 -12.19
C SER A 576 5.76 8.00 -10.83
N TRP A 577 6.29 9.24 -10.85
CA TRP A 577 6.79 9.89 -9.65
C TRP A 577 5.75 9.88 -8.52
N LYS A 578 4.50 10.27 -8.79
CA LYS A 578 3.37 10.00 -7.89
C LYS A 578 2.57 8.78 -8.38
N PRO A 579 2.19 7.84 -7.51
CA PRO A 579 2.54 7.72 -6.08
C PRO A 579 3.72 6.75 -5.82
N LEU A 580 4.64 6.53 -6.78
CA LEU A 580 5.58 5.40 -6.72
C LEU A 580 7.02 5.73 -6.26
N TYR A 581 7.43 7.01 -6.11
CA TYR A 581 8.82 7.43 -5.77
C TYR A 581 9.14 7.72 -4.29
N ILE A 582 9.61 6.76 -3.50
CA ILE A 582 9.92 7.03 -2.09
C ILE A 582 11.27 7.72 -1.99
N VAL A 583 11.28 9.06 -1.87
CA VAL A 583 12.52 9.85 -1.79
C VAL A 583 12.47 10.85 -0.65
N ASN A 584 13.45 10.77 0.26
CA ASN A 584 13.55 11.64 1.43
C ASN A 584 12.21 11.68 2.23
N LYS A 585 11.59 12.85 2.34
CA LYS A 585 10.30 13.05 3.02
C LYS A 585 9.09 12.82 2.13
N ARG A 586 9.28 12.66 0.82
CA ARG A 586 8.19 12.50 -0.14
C ARG A 586 7.90 11.03 -0.31
N ARG A 587 6.70 10.65 0.12
CA ARG A 587 6.19 9.28 0.15
C ARG A 587 4.67 9.36 0.30
N TRP A 588 3.95 8.44 -0.34
CA TRP A 588 2.48 8.45 -0.40
C TRP A 588 1.92 7.42 0.55
N SER A 589 0.70 7.63 1.01
CA SER A 589 -0.01 6.64 1.78
C SER A 589 -0.29 5.38 0.95
N PRO A 590 -0.45 4.21 1.60
CA PRO A 590 -0.99 3.02 0.94
C PRO A 590 -2.34 3.28 0.25
N GLU A 591 -3.17 4.17 0.81
CA GLU A 591 -4.46 4.58 0.23
C GLU A 591 -4.29 5.31 -1.11
N GLU A 592 -3.36 6.26 -1.21
CA GLU A 592 -3.05 6.96 -2.47
C GLU A 592 -2.57 5.98 -3.55
N ILE A 593 -1.72 5.00 -3.20
CA ILE A 593 -1.26 3.97 -4.13
C ILE A 593 -2.40 3.04 -4.54
N TYR A 594 -3.30 2.69 -3.61
CA TYR A 594 -4.46 1.84 -3.89
C TYR A 594 -5.47 2.50 -4.84
N GLN A 595 -5.61 3.83 -4.78
CA GLN A 595 -6.51 4.57 -5.67
C GLN A 595 -5.91 4.80 -7.06
N TRP A 596 -4.60 4.64 -7.21
CA TRP A 596 -3.88 4.82 -8.47
C TRP A 596 -4.05 3.62 -9.41
N ASN A 597 -3.98 3.86 -10.72
CA ASN A 597 -4.08 2.81 -11.75
C ASN A 597 -2.82 2.77 -12.64
N ILE A 598 -2.49 1.58 -13.15
CA ILE A 598 -1.24 1.31 -13.87
C ILE A 598 -1.08 2.10 -15.18
N TYR A 599 -2.17 2.65 -15.73
CA TYR A 599 -2.17 3.41 -16.97
C TYR A 599 -2.10 4.93 -16.72
N ARG A 600 -1.90 5.35 -15.48
CA ARG A 600 -1.88 6.76 -15.07
C ARG A 600 -0.50 7.16 -14.58
N TRP A 601 0.04 8.23 -15.16
CA TRP A 601 1.26 8.89 -14.72
C TRP A 601 0.90 10.20 -14.02
N GLU A 602 1.54 10.46 -12.90
CA GLU A 602 1.42 11.72 -12.17
C GLU A 602 2.77 12.19 -11.67
N ASN A 603 2.96 13.51 -11.62
CA ASN A 603 4.15 14.14 -11.08
C ASN A 603 3.78 15.33 -10.16
N TRP A 604 4.70 15.75 -9.31
CA TRP A 604 4.57 16.96 -8.47
C TRP A 604 5.16 18.22 -9.12
N SER A 605 6.05 18.06 -10.09
CA SER A 605 6.80 19.13 -10.72
C SER A 605 6.02 19.76 -11.88
N SER A 606 5.99 21.10 -11.92
CA SER A 606 5.35 21.86 -12.98
C SER A 606 6.01 21.72 -14.35
N LYS A 607 7.19 21.10 -14.42
CA LYS A 607 7.87 20.78 -15.69
C LYS A 607 7.31 19.53 -16.37
N SER A 608 6.57 18.70 -15.63
CA SER A 608 6.09 17.40 -16.11
C SER A 608 4.84 17.54 -16.95
N LEU A 609 4.79 16.79 -18.05
CA LEU A 609 3.57 16.56 -18.81
C LEU A 609 2.48 15.90 -17.95
N ALA A 610 2.88 15.18 -16.90
CA ALA A 610 2.02 14.47 -15.96
C ALA A 610 1.65 15.28 -14.70
N ILE A 611 1.90 16.60 -14.64
CA ILE A 611 1.56 17.43 -13.47
C ILE A 611 0.06 17.39 -13.09
N ASN A 612 -0.82 17.29 -14.10
CA ASN A 612 -2.26 17.20 -13.91
C ASN A 612 -2.79 15.77 -14.07
N GLY A 613 -1.89 14.78 -14.06
CA GLY A 613 -2.17 13.41 -14.44
C GLY A 613 -2.26 13.21 -15.95
N LEU A 614 -1.68 12.12 -16.40
CA LEU A 614 -1.60 11.71 -17.80
C LEU A 614 -2.04 10.25 -17.90
N GLU A 615 -2.99 9.98 -18.79
CA GLU A 615 -3.52 8.64 -19.00
C GLU A 615 -3.02 8.07 -20.31
N VAL A 616 -2.51 6.84 -20.23
CA VAL A 616 -2.11 6.00 -21.36
C VAL A 616 -3.27 5.06 -21.68
N SER A 617 -3.43 4.68 -22.96
CA SER A 617 -4.47 3.73 -23.35
C SER A 617 -4.27 2.39 -22.63
N GLU A 618 -5.35 1.77 -22.15
CA GLU A 618 -5.31 0.42 -21.58
C GLU A 618 -4.87 -0.66 -22.59
N LYS A 619 -4.92 -0.34 -23.89
CA LYS A 619 -4.41 -1.20 -24.98
C LYS A 619 -2.90 -1.09 -25.20
N ALA A 620 -2.24 -0.13 -24.52
CA ALA A 620 -0.79 0.03 -24.59
C ALA A 620 -0.08 -1.16 -23.93
N ASN A 621 1.16 -1.41 -24.35
CA ASN A 621 2.00 -2.46 -23.78
C ASN A 621 2.63 -2.03 -22.44
N VAL A 622 1.79 -1.69 -21.45
CA VAL A 622 2.21 -1.42 -20.07
C VAL A 622 2.16 -2.75 -19.31
N ILE A 623 3.32 -3.34 -19.05
CA ILE A 623 3.43 -4.70 -18.51
C ILE A 623 3.39 -4.76 -16.98
N GLY A 624 3.43 -3.60 -16.31
CA GLY A 624 3.51 -3.53 -14.88
C GLY A 624 3.93 -2.18 -14.32
N ALA A 625 4.30 -2.18 -13.04
CA ALA A 625 4.70 -0.99 -12.32
C ALA A 625 5.68 -1.29 -11.19
N GLN A 626 6.35 -0.24 -10.70
CA GLN A 626 7.41 -0.36 -9.70
C GLN A 626 7.45 0.82 -8.74
N ILE A 627 7.49 0.53 -7.44
CA ILE A 627 7.90 1.52 -6.43
C ILE A 627 9.41 1.70 -6.53
N CYS A 628 9.88 2.94 -6.55
CA CYS A 628 11.31 3.27 -6.60
C CYS A 628 11.70 4.00 -5.30
N ALA A 629 12.52 3.37 -4.46
CA ALA A 629 13.01 3.93 -3.21
C ALA A 629 14.45 4.45 -3.37
N TRP A 630 14.60 5.76 -3.23
CA TRP A 630 15.85 6.48 -3.47
C TRP A 630 16.39 7.11 -2.18
N GLU A 631 17.71 7.08 -2.01
CA GLU A 631 18.47 7.79 -0.97
C GLU A 631 18.10 7.46 0.49
N GLN A 632 17.39 6.36 0.73
CA GLN A 632 16.99 5.90 2.05
C GLN A 632 18.14 5.12 2.73
N SER A 633 18.17 5.09 4.06
CA SER A 633 19.12 4.24 4.80
C SER A 633 18.55 2.84 4.98
N ALA A 634 19.42 1.84 5.16
CA ALA A 634 19.01 0.45 5.36
C ALA A 634 17.98 0.26 6.50
N GLU A 635 18.08 1.05 7.56
CA GLU A 635 17.14 1.01 8.68
C GLU A 635 15.77 1.63 8.35
N ALA A 636 15.75 2.58 7.40
CA ALA A 636 14.54 3.29 6.98
C ALA A 636 13.81 2.59 5.81
N GLU A 637 14.49 1.73 5.07
CA GLU A 637 14.00 1.04 3.86
C GLU A 637 12.67 0.32 4.12
N ILE A 638 12.72 -0.74 4.94
CA ILE A 638 11.56 -1.58 5.24
C ILE A 638 10.40 -0.78 5.86
N PRO A 639 10.60 0.07 6.89
CA PRO A 639 9.54 0.91 7.44
C PRO A 639 8.89 1.85 6.42
N SER A 640 9.66 2.34 5.44
CA SER A 640 9.15 3.22 4.41
C SER A 640 8.40 2.46 3.30
N ILE A 641 8.79 1.23 2.98
CA ILE A 641 8.26 0.48 1.84
C ILE A 641 7.09 -0.43 2.22
N ARG A 642 7.17 -1.16 3.34
CA ARG A 642 6.35 -2.37 3.59
C ARG A 642 4.85 -2.23 3.35
N LYS A 643 4.22 -1.16 3.87
CA LYS A 643 2.79 -0.91 3.66
C LYS A 643 2.44 -0.41 2.27
N ARG A 644 3.36 0.29 1.61
CA ARG A 644 3.19 0.83 0.24
C ARG A 644 3.31 -0.28 -0.79
N LEU A 645 4.24 -1.20 -0.59
CA LEU A 645 4.43 -2.34 -1.47
C LEU A 645 3.23 -3.27 -1.46
N ALA A 646 2.57 -3.43 -0.32
CA ALA A 646 1.30 -4.14 -0.23
C ALA A 646 0.20 -3.51 -1.11
N ALA A 647 0.14 -2.17 -1.15
CA ALA A 647 -0.83 -1.44 -1.98
C ALA A 647 -0.49 -1.55 -3.47
N LEU A 648 0.80 -1.40 -3.82
CA LEU A 648 1.25 -1.66 -5.19
C LEU A 648 0.89 -3.07 -5.61
N SER A 649 1.21 -4.07 -4.78
CA SER A 649 0.94 -5.49 -5.01
C SER A 649 -0.51 -5.74 -5.37
N GLU A 650 -1.47 -5.24 -4.60
CA GLU A 650 -2.89 -5.36 -4.95
C GLU A 650 -3.20 -4.75 -6.32
N ARG A 651 -2.63 -3.59 -6.64
CA ARG A 651 -2.93 -2.83 -7.86
C ARG A 651 -2.31 -3.38 -9.12
N VAL A 652 -1.20 -4.09 -9.02
CA VAL A 652 -0.58 -4.80 -10.15
C VAL A 652 -1.02 -6.26 -10.24
N TRP A 653 -1.63 -6.80 -9.17
CA TRP A 653 -2.28 -8.11 -9.19
C TRP A 653 -3.71 -8.02 -9.72
N ASN A 654 -4.46 -7.01 -9.28
CA ASN A 654 -5.82 -6.68 -9.65
C ASN A 654 -5.88 -5.22 -10.16
N ILE A 655 -5.75 -5.01 -11.46
CA ILE A 655 -5.78 -3.65 -12.05
C ILE A 655 -7.17 -2.99 -11.91
N TYR A 656 -8.20 -3.81 -11.71
CA TYR A 656 -9.53 -3.39 -11.25
C TYR A 656 -9.87 -4.12 -9.95
N PRO A 657 -9.43 -3.60 -8.78
CA PRO A 657 -9.65 -4.27 -7.51
C PRO A 657 -11.14 -4.34 -7.21
N SER A 658 -11.58 -5.52 -6.78
CA SER A 658 -12.99 -5.79 -6.42
C SER A 658 -13.34 -5.38 -4.99
N LYS A 659 -12.34 -4.98 -4.20
CA LYS A 659 -12.47 -4.60 -2.80
C LYS A 659 -12.35 -3.08 -2.62
N PRO A 660 -13.10 -2.48 -1.68
CA PRO A 660 -12.90 -1.08 -1.33
C PRO A 660 -11.59 -0.89 -0.56
N VAL A 661 -11.06 0.34 -0.55
CA VAL A 661 -9.78 0.64 0.10
C VAL A 661 -9.80 0.36 1.60
N GLU A 662 -10.94 0.53 2.27
CA GLU A 662 -11.10 0.26 3.70
C GLU A 662 -10.92 -1.23 4.01
N ASP A 663 -11.42 -2.12 3.14
CA ASP A 663 -11.21 -3.57 3.25
C ASP A 663 -9.71 -3.89 3.11
N PHE A 664 -9.05 -3.32 2.11
CA PHE A 664 -7.61 -3.48 1.92
C PHE A 664 -6.81 -3.01 3.13
N LEU A 665 -7.08 -1.81 3.65
CA LEU A 665 -6.38 -1.26 4.81
C LEU A 665 -6.59 -2.14 6.06
N SER A 666 -7.77 -2.73 6.24
CA SER A 666 -8.02 -3.67 7.34
C SER A 666 -7.17 -4.94 7.25
N ARG A 667 -7.05 -5.53 6.05
CA ARG A 667 -6.19 -6.71 5.79
C ARG A 667 -4.71 -6.37 5.92
N LEU A 668 -4.33 -5.17 5.50
CA LEU A 668 -2.96 -4.69 5.54
C LEU A 668 -2.40 -4.68 6.95
N ASP A 669 -3.14 -4.13 7.93
CA ASP A 669 -2.64 -4.07 9.31
C ASP A 669 -2.38 -5.45 9.91
N VAL A 670 -3.20 -6.46 9.57
CA VAL A 670 -2.99 -7.85 10.01
C VAL A 670 -1.75 -8.46 9.36
N LEU A 671 -1.61 -8.32 8.05
CA LEU A 671 -0.49 -8.92 7.30
C LEU A 671 0.84 -8.21 7.54
N ASP A 672 0.81 -6.91 7.78
CA ASP A 672 1.96 -6.11 8.18
C ASP A 672 2.49 -6.57 9.55
N HIS A 673 1.60 -6.83 10.52
CA HIS A 673 2.00 -7.39 11.80
C HIS A 673 2.63 -8.79 11.65
N ARG A 674 2.08 -9.66 10.81
CA ARG A 674 2.65 -10.99 10.54
C ARG A 674 4.03 -10.90 9.87
N PHE A 675 4.22 -9.95 8.96
CA PHE A 675 5.52 -9.72 8.34
C PHE A 675 6.60 -9.35 9.38
N SER A 676 6.24 -8.58 10.42
CA SER A 676 7.16 -8.30 11.53
C SER A 676 7.60 -9.59 12.25
N LEU A 677 6.66 -10.50 12.51
CA LEU A 677 6.96 -11.79 13.18
C LEU A 677 7.91 -12.67 12.36
N LEU A 678 7.77 -12.69 11.02
CA LEU A 678 8.68 -13.44 10.14
C LEU A 678 10.14 -12.96 10.23
N ASN A 679 10.33 -11.65 10.44
CA ASN A 679 11.65 -11.01 10.39
C ASN A 679 12.24 -10.69 11.77
N ASN A 680 11.65 -11.21 12.85
CA ASN A 680 12.03 -10.90 14.24
C ASN A 680 12.08 -9.38 14.54
N GLN A 681 11.17 -8.61 13.93
CA GLN A 681 11.07 -7.15 14.10
C GLN A 681 10.06 -6.74 15.18
#